data_AF-A0A812N826-F1
#
_entry.id   AF-A0A812N826-F1
#
_cell.length_a   1.000
_cell.length_b   1.000
_cell.length_c   1.000
_cell.angle_alpha   90.00
_cell.angle_beta   90.00
_cell.angle_gamma   90.00
#
_symmetry.space_group_name_H-M   'P 1'
#
loop_
_entity.id
_entity.type
_entity.pdbx_description
1 polymer ?
#
loop_
_entity_poly.entity_id
_entity_poly.type
_entity_poly.pdbx_seq_one_letter_code
_entity_poly.pdbx_strand_id
1 'polypeptide(L)'
;MAEPDDPLVINVVGRHKERENQDLQGEYHMIGMVHGRPAYRKPGTRTVIRYWPVADRWLIDREGVQESDICNAYAEQGGARHPAVEELVWRVWESQHRQHVRDPEFLVTAAPNTIQVLGRAAGKENWALNGEYKLIGLHQGKVAYQKAGKFKHAIRYWRVGDRWLIDLEGLRDVDICNAYADAQNTSYPGEIRLQWHIWDSTRQRHTLDSSLCTLVTPSVIEVVGRESPKENTAMNGSYHLVGLHAGQPAYMKTDGSGHAIRYWPREERWLIDLDGLRDTEICNAYAEAGGTGAHMHPGHLNLVWHVWETSRGRHLTDPAVRSFVAPHFVRISGRDPYKENSTINGDYELVKIVEGKPAYKKADADHVIRFWPAEERWIIDLEAGFHGGDVANSFADAKGAENPGNSELWTGPKCPECQTDDRAMILAWTQFSSAHFPEKHASFANVCSRSSPIPFVLILGLVMASADRISLVEHRVGVLVRVQSEIAMNTPAVIVFTDGVRRLAEPGSGSKDACRVCVFAEHEKEGLPSIVVLASAAVVVLAGQCFHVAAELPCSARTGECEVQQDLDFVGLTEANDTANRLGAAPPELAVAAKGISMDTPKILVLLMFATAMLSWILATVKWAVDGSLPARLAVWGLLPEAFAAISVRSVAALLRLKSGSTPVLALKTCISDGNVEDLAQALRRHGKQAELQSLELPYNHELTETGVQQLVQAVTEGGVELEELDLSFNAQLGDAAVRVVLPLCVPPFRVSTLRLVDCSLGCDALKLLAQHATRLRLNVLHLSANKFTGLGDILVEVMEAPVLEDLALVHCALSLEDLTSVAEQLPYTSLKSIQLASNQIDGTGLKVLAEQLPKSQLDELGLEQNLLKSEDLSCLGTAWAKRPFSRLRLGGNAVEKEEVANFIKTLRLLQA
;
A
#
# COMPACT_ATOMS: atom_id res chain seq x y z
N MET A 1 -19.67 5.48 -9.90
CA MET A 1 -19.16 4.63 -8.80
C MET A 1 -18.61 5.54 -7.71
N ALA A 2 -18.19 5.01 -6.57
CA ALA A 2 -17.28 5.76 -5.70
C ALA A 2 -15.96 6.02 -6.43
N GLU A 3 -15.36 7.19 -6.24
CA GLU A 3 -13.98 7.45 -6.68
C GLU A 3 -13.02 6.97 -5.58
N PRO A 4 -11.72 6.73 -5.88
CA PRO A 4 -10.80 6.09 -4.94
C PRO A 4 -10.65 6.77 -3.57
N ASP A 5 -10.85 8.09 -3.52
CA ASP A 5 -10.73 8.90 -2.30
C ASP A 5 -12.01 8.98 -1.45
N ASP A 6 -13.13 8.38 -1.88
CA ASP A 6 -14.34 8.32 -1.04
C ASP A 6 -14.14 7.30 0.10
N PRO A 7 -14.11 7.72 1.38
CA PRO A 7 -13.95 6.78 2.48
C PRO A 7 -15.16 5.84 2.49
N LEU A 8 -14.91 4.51 2.52
CA LEU A 8 -15.97 3.51 2.55
C LEU A 8 -16.73 3.47 3.88
N VAL A 9 -16.05 3.89 4.96
CA VAL A 9 -16.56 3.92 6.33
C VAL A 9 -16.21 5.27 6.95
N ILE A 10 -17.18 5.90 7.60
CA ILE A 10 -17.01 7.18 8.29
C ILE A 10 -17.62 7.11 9.69
N ASN A 11 -17.09 7.90 10.63
CA ASN A 11 -17.50 7.92 12.03
C ASN A 11 -18.08 9.28 12.41
N VAL A 12 -19.24 9.25 13.05
CA VAL A 12 -19.91 10.42 13.65
C VAL A 12 -19.69 10.39 15.16
N VAL A 13 -19.05 11.41 15.73
CA VAL A 13 -18.61 11.40 17.15
C VAL A 13 -18.73 12.77 17.82
N GLY A 14 -18.50 12.81 19.13
CA GLY A 14 -18.30 14.03 19.93
C GLY A 14 -19.57 14.68 20.49
N ARG A 15 -20.73 14.01 20.44
CA ARG A 15 -21.95 14.50 21.10
C ARG A 15 -22.16 13.84 22.46
N HIS A 16 -22.28 14.64 23.53
CA HIS A 16 -22.45 14.10 24.88
C HIS A 16 -23.73 13.24 25.01
N LYS A 17 -23.67 12.15 25.79
CA LYS A 17 -24.74 11.15 25.91
C LYS A 17 -26.08 11.68 26.43
N GLU A 18 -26.05 12.83 27.09
CA GLU A 18 -27.24 13.46 27.69
C GLU A 18 -27.93 14.46 26.74
N ARG A 19 -27.33 14.79 25.59
CA ARG A 19 -27.91 15.72 24.60
C ARG A 19 -28.84 14.99 23.63
N GLU A 20 -29.92 15.65 23.20
CA GLU A 20 -30.79 15.12 22.13
C GLU A 20 -29.97 14.83 20.85
N ASN A 21 -30.39 13.87 20.03
CA ASN A 21 -29.67 13.47 18.81
C ASN A 21 -28.26 12.85 19.06
N GLN A 22 -27.94 12.41 20.29
CA GLN A 22 -26.72 11.63 20.57
C GLN A 22 -26.65 10.29 19.80
N ASP A 23 -27.80 9.74 19.41
CA ASP A 23 -27.98 8.51 18.64
C ASP A 23 -27.53 8.62 17.17
N LEU A 24 -27.28 9.84 16.68
CA LEU A 24 -26.64 10.04 15.37
C LEU A 24 -25.18 9.58 15.35
N GLN A 25 -24.54 9.44 16.51
CA GLN A 25 -23.15 8.99 16.60
C GLN A 25 -22.98 7.51 16.26
N GLY A 26 -21.77 7.15 15.80
CA GLY A 26 -21.38 5.80 15.44
C GLY A 26 -20.83 5.73 14.02
N GLU A 27 -20.63 4.49 13.58
CA GLU A 27 -20.08 4.16 12.26
C GLU A 27 -21.18 4.20 11.19
N TYR A 28 -20.84 4.70 10.00
CA TYR A 28 -21.70 4.72 8.81
C TYR A 28 -20.92 4.13 7.64
N HIS A 29 -21.57 3.26 6.86
CA HIS A 29 -20.99 2.62 5.68
C HIS A 29 -21.53 3.28 4.41
N MET A 30 -20.68 3.45 3.41
CA MET A 30 -21.08 3.97 2.10
C MET A 30 -22.08 3.02 1.44
N ILE A 31 -23.22 3.56 0.99
CA ILE A 31 -24.30 2.81 0.32
C ILE A 31 -24.41 3.10 -1.18
N GLY A 32 -23.61 4.04 -1.70
CA GLY A 32 -23.59 4.42 -3.11
C GLY A 32 -23.50 5.93 -3.30
N MET A 33 -24.02 6.39 -4.44
CA MET A 33 -23.98 7.80 -4.85
C MET A 33 -25.39 8.39 -4.89
N VAL A 34 -25.58 9.57 -4.29
CA VAL A 34 -26.81 10.37 -4.31
C VAL A 34 -26.44 11.79 -4.77
N HIS A 35 -27.11 12.31 -5.79
CA HIS A 35 -26.80 13.61 -6.41
C HIS A 35 -25.31 13.79 -6.79
N GLY A 36 -24.66 12.71 -7.25
CA GLY A 36 -23.24 12.72 -7.65
C GLY A 36 -22.25 12.78 -6.49
N ARG A 37 -22.70 12.54 -5.26
CA ARG A 37 -21.88 12.57 -4.03
C ARG A 37 -22.08 11.28 -3.21
N PRO A 38 -21.06 10.82 -2.46
CA PRO A 38 -21.17 9.59 -1.68
C PRO A 38 -22.23 9.74 -0.59
N ALA A 39 -23.09 8.72 -0.46
CA ALA A 39 -24.10 8.60 0.57
C ALA A 39 -23.76 7.45 1.53
N TYR A 40 -24.04 7.67 2.80
CA TYR A 40 -23.63 6.81 3.90
C TYR A 40 -24.84 6.41 4.73
N ARG A 41 -24.87 5.19 5.26
CA ARG A 41 -25.94 4.70 6.13
C ARG A 41 -25.35 4.09 7.39
N LYS A 42 -25.90 4.45 8.54
CA LYS A 42 -25.55 3.81 9.82
C LYS A 42 -26.17 2.40 9.86
N PRO A 43 -25.37 1.33 10.01
CA PRO A 43 -25.89 -0.04 10.05
C PRO A 43 -27.06 -0.19 11.03
N GLY A 44 -28.10 -0.90 10.60
CA GLY A 44 -29.30 -1.15 11.41
C GLY A 44 -30.30 -0.02 11.56
N THR A 45 -30.05 1.11 10.93
CA THR A 45 -30.94 2.26 10.99
C THR A 45 -31.27 2.73 9.58
N ARG A 46 -32.34 3.52 9.46
CA ARG A 46 -32.59 4.32 8.26
C ARG A 46 -31.75 5.59 8.23
N THR A 47 -30.96 5.88 9.27
CA THR A 47 -30.17 7.09 9.35
C THR A 47 -29.08 7.12 8.27
N VAL A 48 -29.14 8.14 7.42
CA VAL A 48 -28.17 8.37 6.34
C VAL A 48 -27.48 9.72 6.46
N ILE A 49 -26.28 9.80 5.89
CA ILE A 49 -25.63 11.07 5.53
C ILE A 49 -25.69 11.19 4.01
N ARG A 50 -26.27 12.27 3.49
CA ARG A 50 -26.50 12.52 2.06
C ARG A 50 -26.20 13.96 1.68
N TYR A 51 -25.83 14.18 0.42
CA TYR A 51 -25.72 15.53 -0.14
C TYR A 51 -27.10 16.05 -0.58
N TRP A 52 -27.32 17.35 -0.41
CA TRP A 52 -28.52 18.07 -0.82
C TRP A 52 -28.14 19.24 -1.74
N PRO A 53 -28.40 19.15 -3.06
CA PRO A 53 -27.86 20.08 -4.04
C PRO A 53 -28.51 21.47 -4.00
N VAL A 54 -29.77 21.59 -3.55
CA VAL A 54 -30.52 22.87 -3.60
C VAL A 54 -29.92 23.93 -2.67
N ALA A 55 -29.32 23.51 -1.55
CA ALA A 55 -28.72 24.40 -0.56
C ALA A 55 -27.22 24.15 -0.36
N ASP A 56 -26.59 23.33 -1.22
CA ASP A 56 -25.17 22.92 -1.15
C ASP A 56 -24.74 22.41 0.24
N ARG A 57 -25.39 21.35 0.72
CA ARG A 57 -25.24 20.85 2.10
C ARG A 57 -25.07 19.35 2.22
N TRP A 58 -24.35 18.93 3.25
CA TRP A 58 -24.41 17.58 3.80
C TRP A 58 -25.49 17.51 4.87
N LEU A 59 -26.40 16.54 4.79
CA LEU A 59 -27.51 16.34 5.72
C LEU A 59 -27.37 14.97 6.41
N ILE A 60 -27.64 14.91 7.72
CA ILE A 60 -27.92 13.65 8.44
C ILE A 60 -29.42 13.56 8.67
N ASP A 61 -30.02 12.48 8.20
CA ASP A 61 -31.47 12.27 8.15
C ASP A 61 -31.82 10.87 8.66
N ARG A 62 -32.62 10.76 9.72
CA ARG A 62 -33.08 9.48 10.30
C ARG A 62 -34.02 8.69 9.39
N GLU A 63 -34.73 9.35 8.47
CA GLU A 63 -35.79 8.73 7.66
C GLU A 63 -35.29 8.23 6.28
N GLY A 64 -33.97 8.24 6.06
CA GLY A 64 -33.34 7.68 4.87
C GLY A 64 -33.05 8.69 3.77
N VAL A 65 -32.87 8.18 2.55
CA VAL A 65 -32.63 9.03 1.38
C VAL A 65 -33.95 9.65 0.95
N GLN A 66 -34.09 10.95 1.15
CA GLN A 66 -35.26 11.73 0.77
C GLN A 66 -34.90 12.92 -0.11
N GLU A 67 -35.82 13.32 -1.00
CA GLU A 67 -35.72 14.57 -1.76
C GLU A 67 -36.28 15.75 -0.93
N SER A 68 -35.66 15.99 0.23
CA SER A 68 -36.07 17.00 1.21
C SER A 68 -34.86 17.60 1.94
N ASP A 69 -35.00 18.84 2.41
CA ASP A 69 -34.05 19.55 3.28
C ASP A 69 -34.28 19.29 4.78
N ILE A 70 -35.36 18.59 5.15
CA ILE A 70 -35.63 18.15 6.52
C ILE A 70 -34.50 17.21 6.96
N CYS A 71 -33.84 17.54 8.07
CA CYS A 71 -32.67 16.82 8.57
C CYS A 71 -32.47 17.03 10.08
N ASN A 72 -31.82 16.06 10.73
CA ASN A 72 -31.46 16.11 12.15
C ASN A 72 -30.15 16.88 12.38
N ALA A 73 -29.25 16.90 11.40
CA ALA A 73 -28.06 17.75 11.39
C ALA A 73 -27.68 18.13 9.95
N TYR A 74 -26.97 19.25 9.77
CA TYR A 74 -26.35 19.60 8.50
C TYR A 74 -24.99 20.28 8.64
N ALA A 75 -24.19 20.21 7.59
CA ALA A 75 -23.01 21.05 7.36
C ALA A 75 -23.11 21.68 5.96
N GLU A 76 -22.65 22.92 5.80
CA GLU A 76 -22.47 23.53 4.47
C GLU A 76 -21.38 22.76 3.71
N GLN A 77 -21.56 22.45 2.43
CA GLN A 77 -20.64 21.57 1.70
C GLN A 77 -19.26 22.19 1.56
N GLY A 78 -19.17 23.49 1.25
CA GLY A 78 -17.91 24.25 1.22
C GLY A 78 -16.87 23.71 0.24
N GLY A 79 -17.30 22.97 -0.80
CA GLY A 79 -16.41 22.27 -1.74
C GLY A 79 -15.99 20.86 -1.30
N ALA A 80 -16.31 20.41 -0.08
CA ALA A 80 -15.94 19.08 0.41
C ALA A 80 -16.65 17.97 -0.38
N ARG A 81 -15.86 17.09 -1.01
CA ARG A 81 -16.36 16.01 -1.88
C ARG A 81 -17.12 14.91 -1.13
N HIS A 82 -16.80 14.70 0.15
CA HIS A 82 -17.48 13.77 1.08
C HIS A 82 -17.74 14.45 2.44
N PRO A 83 -18.67 13.96 3.30
CA PRO A 83 -19.03 14.62 4.55
C PRO A 83 -17.99 14.46 5.68
N ALA A 84 -16.98 13.60 5.48
CA ALA A 84 -15.98 13.23 6.48
C ALA A 84 -14.70 14.09 6.44
N VAL A 85 -14.85 15.42 6.48
CA VAL A 85 -13.76 16.41 6.46
C VAL A 85 -13.76 17.16 7.78
N GLU A 86 -12.64 17.18 8.51
CA GLU A 86 -12.54 17.74 9.87
C GLU A 86 -12.89 19.24 9.97
N GLU A 87 -12.72 20.01 8.90
CA GLU A 87 -13.09 21.43 8.84
C GLU A 87 -14.60 21.69 8.74
N LEU A 88 -15.42 20.66 8.44
CA LEU A 88 -16.87 20.83 8.27
C LEU A 88 -17.56 21.11 9.61
N VAL A 89 -18.19 22.28 9.69
CA VAL A 89 -18.89 22.74 10.89
C VAL A 89 -20.33 22.24 10.87
N TRP A 90 -20.59 21.20 11.66
CA TRP A 90 -21.92 20.64 11.81
C TRP A 90 -22.84 21.50 12.70
N ARG A 91 -24.12 21.50 12.33
CA ARG A 91 -25.22 22.14 13.04
C ARG A 91 -26.29 21.09 13.29
N VAL A 92 -26.55 20.78 14.55
CA VAL A 92 -27.49 19.74 14.97
C VAL A 92 -28.79 20.39 15.44
N TRP A 93 -29.93 19.82 15.08
CA TRP A 93 -31.23 20.29 15.56
C TRP A 93 -31.27 20.24 17.09
N GLU A 94 -31.79 21.31 17.72
CA GLU A 94 -32.11 21.32 19.14
C GLU A 94 -33.55 21.79 19.36
N SER A 95 -34.37 20.90 19.89
CA SER A 95 -35.80 21.08 20.11
C SER A 95 -36.10 22.18 21.14
N GLN A 96 -35.21 22.38 22.11
CA GLN A 96 -35.25 23.51 23.07
C GLN A 96 -35.09 24.88 22.37
N HIS A 97 -34.27 24.93 21.31
CA HIS A 97 -33.97 26.16 20.55
C HIS A 97 -34.84 26.30 19.28
N ARG A 98 -35.50 25.21 18.84
CA ARG A 98 -36.28 25.10 17.60
C ARG A 98 -35.50 25.50 16.33
N GLN A 99 -34.20 25.20 16.32
CA GLN A 99 -33.28 25.50 15.21
C GLN A 99 -32.08 24.54 15.24
N HIS A 100 -31.34 24.46 14.13
CA HIS A 100 -30.03 23.79 14.11
C HIS A 100 -28.95 24.69 14.75
N VAL A 101 -28.38 24.23 15.85
CA VAL A 101 -27.33 24.92 16.61
C VAL A 101 -25.96 24.37 16.19
N ARG A 102 -24.99 25.26 15.98
CA ARG A 102 -23.59 24.89 15.70
C ARG A 102 -23.04 24.08 16.86
N ASP A 103 -22.47 22.91 16.58
CA ASP A 103 -21.93 22.01 17.60
C ASP A 103 -20.46 21.67 17.28
N PRO A 104 -19.48 22.42 17.82
CA PRO A 104 -18.07 22.25 17.46
C PRO A 104 -17.45 20.91 17.86
N GLU A 105 -18.08 20.18 18.78
CA GLU A 105 -17.66 18.84 19.19
C GLU A 105 -18.21 17.77 18.22
N PHE A 106 -19.30 18.05 17.49
CA PHE A 106 -19.92 17.11 16.55
C PHE A 106 -19.10 17.00 15.27
N LEU A 107 -18.41 15.87 15.12
CA LEU A 107 -17.50 15.58 14.03
C LEU A 107 -18.03 14.44 13.16
N VAL A 108 -17.79 14.54 11.86
CA VAL A 108 -17.84 13.42 10.91
C VAL A 108 -16.44 13.28 10.31
N THR A 109 -15.81 12.11 10.43
CA THR A 109 -14.41 11.87 10.03
C THR A 109 -14.23 10.47 9.44
N ALA A 110 -13.24 10.30 8.56
CA ALA A 110 -12.80 9.01 8.04
C ALA A 110 -11.83 8.29 8.99
N ALA A 111 -11.41 8.95 10.08
CA ALA A 111 -10.52 8.37 11.07
C ALA A 111 -11.13 7.10 11.70
N PRO A 112 -10.31 6.08 12.01
CA PRO A 112 -10.78 4.81 12.57
C PRO A 112 -11.37 5.02 13.97
N ASN A 113 -12.40 4.24 14.30
CA ASN A 113 -13.10 4.34 15.59
C ASN A 113 -12.24 3.84 16.78
N THR A 114 -11.28 2.95 16.54
CA THR A 114 -10.39 2.39 17.57
C THR A 114 -8.93 2.37 17.11
N ILE A 115 -8.02 2.58 18.06
CA ILE A 115 -6.58 2.43 17.89
C ILE A 115 -6.04 1.60 19.07
N GLN A 116 -5.20 0.61 18.76
CA GLN A 116 -4.49 -0.19 19.76
C GLN A 116 -3.11 0.41 20.00
N VAL A 117 -2.74 0.65 21.26
CA VAL A 117 -1.37 0.99 21.69
C VAL A 117 -0.71 -0.28 22.24
N LEU A 118 0.51 -0.61 21.80
CA LEU A 118 1.23 -1.83 22.18
C LEU A 118 2.71 -1.57 22.41
N GLY A 119 3.43 -2.57 22.94
CA GLY A 119 4.89 -2.57 23.06
C GLY A 119 5.42 -2.60 24.49
N ARG A 120 4.69 -2.03 25.46
CA ARG A 120 5.18 -1.94 26.84
C ARG A 120 4.85 -3.20 27.63
N ALA A 121 5.88 -3.97 28.00
CA ALA A 121 5.71 -5.13 28.88
C ALA A 121 5.08 -4.72 30.23
N ALA A 122 4.24 -5.61 30.79
CA ALA A 122 3.59 -5.38 32.07
C ALA A 122 4.61 -5.08 33.18
N GLY A 123 4.31 -4.08 34.03
CA GLY A 123 5.19 -3.65 35.12
C GLY A 123 6.34 -2.71 34.72
N LYS A 124 6.63 -2.48 33.44
CA LYS A 124 7.57 -1.42 33.02
C LYS A 124 6.99 -0.02 33.24
N GLU A 125 7.84 1.00 33.31
CA GLU A 125 7.39 2.40 33.29
C GLU A 125 6.45 2.63 32.10
N ASN A 126 5.38 3.41 32.29
CA ASN A 126 4.41 3.72 31.23
C ASN A 126 3.71 2.48 30.61
N TRP A 127 3.70 1.30 31.24
CA TRP A 127 2.96 0.13 30.74
C TRP A 127 1.46 0.39 30.54
N ALA A 128 0.90 1.30 31.34
CA ALA A 128 -0.51 1.70 31.31
C ALA A 128 -0.92 2.41 30.00
N LEU A 129 0.04 2.78 29.14
CA LEU A 129 -0.21 3.24 27.77
C LEU A 129 -0.82 2.13 26.90
N ASN A 130 -0.46 0.86 27.07
CA ASN A 130 -0.96 -0.22 26.19
C ASN A 130 -2.49 -0.40 26.31
N GLY A 131 -3.14 -0.74 25.20
CA GLY A 131 -4.55 -1.12 25.12
C GLY A 131 -5.34 -0.31 24.09
N GLU A 132 -6.66 -0.49 24.10
CA GLU A 132 -7.59 0.11 23.15
C GLU A 132 -8.00 1.54 23.54
N TYR A 133 -7.84 2.47 22.60
CA TYR A 133 -8.33 3.84 22.68
C TYR A 133 -9.43 4.04 21.63
N LYS A 134 -10.54 4.66 22.04
CA LYS A 134 -11.71 4.92 21.19
C LYS A 134 -11.76 6.37 20.76
N LEU A 135 -12.17 6.63 19.52
CA LEU A 135 -12.37 7.96 18.98
C LEU A 135 -13.44 8.71 19.81
N ILE A 136 -13.14 9.94 20.24
CA ILE A 136 -14.05 10.75 21.08
C ILE A 136 -14.42 12.12 20.49
N GLY A 137 -13.69 12.62 19.49
CA GLY A 137 -13.92 13.95 18.91
C GLY A 137 -12.62 14.58 18.41
N LEU A 138 -12.55 15.92 18.39
CA LEU A 138 -11.34 16.69 18.05
C LEU A 138 -10.61 17.22 19.30
N HIS A 139 -9.28 17.34 19.20
CA HIS A 139 -8.43 18.12 20.11
C HIS A 139 -7.43 18.94 19.27
N GLN A 140 -7.41 20.26 19.48
CA GLN A 140 -6.56 21.21 18.72
C GLN A 140 -6.66 21.12 17.17
N GLY A 141 -7.79 20.62 16.64
CA GLY A 141 -8.08 20.54 15.21
C GLY A 141 -7.69 19.24 14.52
N LYS A 142 -7.30 18.20 15.26
CA LYS A 142 -7.24 16.81 14.74
C LYS A 142 -7.98 15.86 15.69
N VAL A 143 -8.25 14.63 15.25
CA VAL A 143 -8.95 13.62 16.04
C VAL A 143 -8.27 13.28 17.36
N ALA A 144 -9.06 12.93 18.36
CA ALA A 144 -8.61 12.56 19.69
C ALA A 144 -9.25 11.23 20.13
N TYR A 145 -8.47 10.44 20.84
CA TYR A 145 -8.84 9.10 21.29
C TYR A 145 -8.71 8.99 22.81
N GLN A 146 -9.59 8.23 23.47
CA GLN A 146 -9.54 7.99 24.91
C GLN A 146 -9.62 6.50 25.23
N LYS A 147 -8.80 6.06 26.18
CA LYS A 147 -8.75 4.67 26.63
C LYS A 147 -10.04 4.30 27.36
N ALA A 148 -10.64 3.17 27.00
CA ALA A 148 -11.88 2.73 27.65
C ALA A 148 -11.67 2.42 29.15
N GLY A 149 -12.67 2.78 29.98
CA GLY A 149 -12.68 2.50 31.42
C GLY A 149 -12.74 3.77 32.28
N LYS A 150 -12.28 3.67 33.54
CA LYS A 150 -12.21 4.81 34.48
C LYS A 150 -10.94 5.66 34.32
N PHE A 151 -10.09 5.30 33.36
CA PHE A 151 -8.82 5.96 33.10
C PHE A 151 -9.05 7.22 32.26
N LYS A 152 -8.29 8.29 32.53
CA LYS A 152 -8.35 9.51 31.71
C LYS A 152 -7.55 9.42 30.41
N HIS A 153 -6.73 8.36 30.25
CA HIS A 153 -5.65 8.30 29.28
C HIS A 153 -6.14 8.61 27.87
N ALA A 154 -5.47 9.51 27.16
CA ALA A 154 -5.87 9.93 25.83
C ALA A 154 -4.68 9.94 24.84
N ILE A 155 -5.00 9.80 23.55
CA ILE A 155 -4.12 10.19 22.45
C ILE A 155 -4.67 11.49 21.89
N ARG A 156 -3.85 12.54 21.87
CA ARG A 156 -4.24 13.90 21.49
C ARG A 156 -3.22 14.54 20.57
N TYR A 157 -3.68 15.41 19.68
CA TYR A 157 -2.80 16.21 18.84
C TYR A 157 -2.31 17.47 19.59
N TRP A 158 -1.05 17.82 19.37
CA TRP A 158 -0.40 19.03 19.85
C TRP A 158 0.08 19.88 18.67
N ARG A 159 -0.67 20.96 18.41
CA ARG A 159 -0.55 21.79 17.20
C ARG A 159 0.78 22.55 17.10
N VAL A 160 1.35 22.98 18.23
CA VAL A 160 2.58 23.79 18.24
C VAL A 160 3.81 22.99 17.81
N GLY A 161 3.81 21.67 18.10
CA GLY A 161 4.92 20.78 17.75
C GLY A 161 4.64 19.82 16.59
N ASP A 162 3.47 19.91 15.94
CA ASP A 162 2.94 18.91 14.98
C ASP A 162 3.15 17.46 15.45
N ARG A 163 2.57 17.14 16.63
CA ARG A 163 2.81 15.86 17.32
C ARG A 163 1.54 15.16 17.79
N TRP A 164 1.55 13.85 17.72
CA TRP A 164 0.64 12.97 18.45
C TRP A 164 1.22 12.68 19.83
N LEU A 165 0.45 12.93 20.89
CA LEU A 165 0.86 12.72 22.27
C LEU A 165 -0.04 11.66 22.92
N ILE A 166 0.54 10.67 23.61
CA ILE A 166 -0.19 9.80 24.53
C ILE A 166 0.03 10.31 25.95
N ASP A 167 -1.08 10.58 26.64
CA ASP A 167 -1.13 11.31 27.89
C ASP A 167 -1.99 10.55 28.91
N LEU A 168 -1.40 10.10 30.01
CA LEU A 168 -2.13 9.37 31.06
C LEU A 168 -3.06 10.27 31.89
N GLU A 169 -2.92 11.60 31.84
CA GLU A 169 -3.84 12.54 32.49
C GLU A 169 -5.01 12.95 31.57
N GLY A 170 -4.92 12.66 30.27
CA GLY A 170 -5.98 12.81 29.28
C GLY A 170 -5.82 14.02 28.36
N LEU A 171 -6.95 14.61 27.96
CA LEU A 171 -6.96 15.81 27.11
C LEU A 171 -6.50 17.04 27.91
N ARG A 172 -5.40 17.65 27.47
CA ARG A 172 -4.76 18.82 28.08
C ARG A 172 -4.11 19.67 27.00
N ASP A 173 -4.14 20.99 27.15
CA ASP A 173 -3.47 21.94 26.24
C ASP A 173 -2.01 22.22 26.64
N VAL A 174 -1.22 21.16 26.86
CA VAL A 174 0.21 21.22 27.21
C VAL A 174 1.03 20.24 26.38
N ASP A 175 2.34 20.47 26.27
CA ASP A 175 3.31 19.59 25.62
C ASP A 175 3.73 18.38 26.49
N ILE A 176 3.47 18.43 27.80
CA ILE A 176 3.74 17.36 28.76
C ILE A 176 2.94 16.09 28.39
N CYS A 177 3.64 14.98 28.16
CA CYS A 177 3.08 13.70 27.74
C CYS A 177 3.97 12.51 28.14
N ASN A 178 3.38 11.31 28.20
CA ASN A 178 4.09 10.06 28.50
C ASN A 178 4.79 9.50 27.25
N ALA A 179 4.23 9.70 26.07
CA ALA A 179 4.87 9.39 24.80
C ALA A 179 4.46 10.40 23.72
N TYR A 180 5.31 10.61 22.71
CA TYR A 180 4.95 11.36 21.51
C TYR A 180 5.46 10.70 20.22
N ALA A 181 4.80 10.98 19.11
CA ALA A 181 5.31 10.76 17.76
C ALA A 181 5.14 12.06 16.95
N ASP A 182 6.12 12.42 16.13
CA ASP A 182 5.97 13.52 15.17
C ASP A 182 4.86 13.13 14.17
N ALA A 183 3.91 14.03 13.91
CA ALA A 183 2.67 13.67 13.26
C ALA A 183 2.77 13.52 11.74
N GLN A 184 3.85 13.98 11.10
CA GLN A 184 4.20 13.69 9.69
C GLN A 184 3.02 13.87 8.70
N ASN A 185 2.17 14.88 8.93
CA ASN A 185 0.95 15.13 8.18
C ASN A 185 -0.11 14.00 8.19
N THR A 186 -0.03 13.01 9.10
CA THR A 186 -1.09 11.99 9.25
C THR A 186 -2.37 12.61 9.82
N SER A 187 -3.53 12.08 9.41
CA SER A 187 -4.85 12.51 9.91
C SER A 187 -5.17 11.92 11.27
N TYR A 188 -4.68 10.71 11.58
CA TYR A 188 -4.86 10.01 12.86
C TYR A 188 -3.56 9.35 13.36
N PRO A 189 -3.43 9.03 14.67
CA PRO A 189 -2.20 8.49 15.27
C PRO A 189 -2.01 6.98 15.10
N GLY A 190 -2.71 6.34 14.15
CA GLY A 190 -2.80 4.87 14.02
C GLY A 190 -1.91 4.26 12.93
N GLU A 191 -1.11 5.07 12.25
CA GLU A 191 -0.28 4.62 11.15
C GLU A 191 1.02 3.96 11.64
N ILE A 192 1.34 2.79 11.09
CA ILE A 192 2.47 1.95 11.52
C ILE A 192 3.85 2.59 11.35
N ARG A 193 3.97 3.64 10.53
CA ARG A 193 5.22 4.40 10.32
C ARG A 193 5.56 5.38 11.46
N LEU A 194 4.62 5.66 12.37
CA LEU A 194 4.82 6.61 13.46
C LEU A 194 5.83 6.09 14.48
N GLN A 195 6.89 6.86 14.71
CA GLN A 195 7.98 6.51 15.62
C GLN A 195 7.76 7.12 17.01
N TRP A 196 7.40 6.27 17.98
CA TRP A 196 7.07 6.71 19.33
C TRP A 196 8.30 6.90 20.22
N HIS A 197 8.37 8.09 20.81
CA HIS A 197 9.34 8.49 21.81
C HIS A 197 8.66 8.49 23.19
N ILE A 198 9.12 7.63 24.10
CA ILE A 198 8.52 7.47 25.43
C ILE A 198 9.34 8.19 26.50
N TRP A 199 8.69 8.77 27.51
CA TRP A 199 9.36 9.35 28.67
C TRP A 199 10.13 8.25 29.44
N ASP A 200 11.40 8.53 29.72
CA ASP A 200 12.30 7.71 30.53
C ASP A 200 12.64 8.51 31.79
N SER A 201 12.03 8.13 32.92
CA SER A 201 12.24 8.80 34.21
C SER A 201 13.69 8.71 34.72
N THR A 202 14.47 7.74 34.27
CA THR A 202 15.90 7.60 34.66
C THR A 202 16.78 8.56 33.88
N ARG A 203 16.41 8.89 32.63
CA ARG A 203 17.14 9.79 31.74
C ARG A 203 16.57 11.22 31.70
N GLN A 204 15.41 11.45 32.33
CA GLN A 204 14.70 12.74 32.37
C GLN A 204 14.46 13.35 30.97
N ARG A 205 14.15 12.48 29.99
CA ARG A 205 13.85 12.86 28.60
C ARG A 205 13.03 11.77 27.92
N HIS A 206 12.36 12.12 26.82
CA HIS A 206 11.82 11.11 25.92
C HIS A 206 12.93 10.42 25.12
N THR A 207 12.79 9.12 24.90
CA THR A 207 13.68 8.32 24.04
C THR A 207 12.87 7.46 23.08
N LEU A 208 13.35 7.32 21.84
CA LEU A 208 12.75 6.43 20.85
C LEU A 208 12.60 5.00 21.40
N ASP A 209 11.40 4.44 21.31
CA ASP A 209 11.07 3.09 21.71
C ASP A 209 10.52 2.32 20.50
N SER A 210 11.36 1.48 19.90
CA SER A 210 11.00 0.67 18.73
C SER A 210 9.99 -0.44 19.02
N SER A 211 9.64 -0.68 20.29
CA SER A 211 8.54 -1.59 20.65
C SER A 211 7.19 -0.90 20.74
N LEU A 212 7.17 0.40 21.09
CA LEU A 212 5.95 1.18 21.24
C LEU A 212 5.37 1.52 19.86
N CYS A 213 4.17 1.02 19.57
CA CYS A 213 3.47 1.25 18.31
C CYS A 213 1.98 1.49 18.53
N THR A 214 1.36 2.13 17.53
CA THR A 214 -0.08 2.32 17.40
C THR A 214 -0.58 1.66 16.13
N LEU A 215 -1.67 0.91 16.23
CA LEU A 215 -2.21 0.11 15.12
C LEU A 215 -3.73 0.27 15.00
N VAL A 216 -4.20 0.38 13.75
CA VAL A 216 -5.61 0.26 13.37
C VAL A 216 -5.89 -1.21 13.04
N THR A 217 -6.16 -2.01 14.07
CA THR A 217 -6.42 -3.45 13.89
C THR A 217 -7.23 -4.00 15.07
N PRO A 218 -8.02 -5.09 14.89
CA PRO A 218 -8.73 -5.72 16.00
C PRO A 218 -7.77 -6.24 17.07
N SER A 219 -8.19 -6.16 18.34
CA SER A 219 -7.43 -6.65 19.50
C SER A 219 -7.53 -8.18 19.67
N VAL A 220 -8.56 -8.81 19.12
CA VAL A 220 -8.79 -10.26 19.13
C VAL A 220 -9.28 -10.72 17.76
N ILE A 221 -8.81 -11.89 17.34
CA ILE A 221 -9.24 -12.60 16.13
C ILE A 221 -9.66 -14.00 16.56
N GLU A 222 -10.89 -14.39 16.23
CA GLU A 222 -11.41 -15.73 16.49
C GLU A 222 -11.14 -16.60 15.26
N VAL A 223 -10.60 -17.81 15.47
CA VAL A 223 -10.47 -18.84 14.42
C VAL A 223 -11.33 -20.03 14.80
N VAL A 224 -12.21 -20.48 13.91
CA VAL A 224 -13.15 -21.59 14.18
C VAL A 224 -13.35 -22.49 12.95
N GLY A 225 -13.98 -23.65 13.16
CA GLY A 225 -14.48 -24.52 12.09
C GLY A 225 -13.60 -25.73 11.73
N ARG A 226 -12.38 -25.86 12.28
CA ARG A 226 -11.60 -27.10 12.13
C ARG A 226 -12.08 -28.13 13.14
N GLU A 227 -12.98 -29.02 12.74
CA GLU A 227 -13.63 -30.00 13.63
C GLU A 227 -12.80 -31.28 13.87
N SER A 228 -12.95 -31.87 15.05
CA SER A 228 -12.37 -33.19 15.41
C SER A 228 -13.04 -34.31 14.60
N PRO A 229 -12.32 -35.33 14.11
CA PRO A 229 -10.93 -35.72 14.42
C PRO A 229 -9.89 -35.24 13.39
N LYS A 230 -10.14 -34.15 12.65
CA LYS A 230 -9.15 -33.63 11.69
C LYS A 230 -7.86 -33.19 12.41
N GLU A 231 -6.71 -33.27 11.73
CA GLU A 231 -5.47 -32.67 12.23
C GLU A 231 -5.55 -31.14 12.25
N ASN A 232 -4.67 -30.49 13.04
CA ASN A 232 -4.61 -29.04 13.26
C ASN A 232 -5.84 -28.41 13.96
N THR A 233 -6.77 -29.17 14.55
CA THR A 233 -7.92 -28.66 15.35
C THR A 233 -7.54 -27.64 16.44
N ALA A 234 -6.34 -27.76 17.01
CA ALA A 234 -5.81 -26.85 18.03
C ALA A 234 -5.57 -25.40 17.53
N MET A 235 -5.68 -25.18 16.21
CA MET A 235 -5.72 -23.86 15.57
C MET A 235 -7.00 -23.05 15.89
N ASN A 236 -8.08 -23.69 16.35
CA ASN A 236 -9.29 -22.96 16.73
C ASN A 236 -9.09 -22.24 18.07
N GLY A 237 -9.69 -21.06 18.22
CA GLY A 237 -9.79 -20.27 19.45
C GLY A 237 -9.45 -18.79 19.27
N SER A 238 -9.38 -18.06 20.39
CA SER A 238 -9.08 -16.63 20.46
C SER A 238 -7.58 -16.35 20.32
N TYR A 239 -7.21 -15.57 19.31
CA TYR A 239 -5.85 -15.04 19.12
C TYR A 239 -5.84 -13.55 19.44
N HIS A 240 -5.03 -13.15 20.42
CA HIS A 240 -4.95 -11.77 20.92
C HIS A 240 -3.75 -11.05 20.32
N LEU A 241 -3.93 -9.79 19.96
CA LEU A 241 -2.91 -8.94 19.37
C LEU A 241 -1.76 -8.71 20.37
N VAL A 242 -0.53 -9.09 19.99
CA VAL A 242 0.67 -8.98 20.83
C VAL A 242 1.65 -7.89 20.38
N GLY A 243 1.57 -7.44 19.13
CA GLY A 243 2.49 -6.45 18.57
C GLY A 243 2.62 -6.59 17.06
N LEU A 244 3.85 -6.43 16.56
CA LEU A 244 4.20 -6.54 15.15
C LEU A 244 5.15 -7.72 14.89
N HIS A 245 4.93 -8.42 13.78
CA HIS A 245 5.84 -9.43 13.23
C HIS A 245 6.00 -9.16 11.73
N ALA A 246 7.24 -9.13 11.24
CA ALA A 246 7.56 -8.81 9.84
C ALA A 246 6.86 -7.54 9.31
N GLY A 247 6.67 -6.52 10.16
CA GLY A 247 6.04 -5.25 9.81
C GLY A 247 4.51 -5.24 9.77
N GLN A 248 3.83 -6.30 10.24
CA GLN A 248 2.35 -6.38 10.27
C GLN A 248 1.83 -6.88 11.62
N PRO A 249 0.54 -6.65 11.96
CA PRO A 249 -0.09 -7.12 13.20
C PRO A 249 0.14 -8.62 13.47
N ALA A 250 0.59 -8.94 14.68
CA ALA A 250 0.85 -10.30 15.13
C ALA A 250 -0.04 -10.68 16.31
N TYR A 251 -0.57 -11.89 16.29
CA TYR A 251 -1.52 -12.38 17.29
C TYR A 251 -1.01 -13.69 17.91
N MET A 252 -1.26 -13.90 19.20
CA MET A 252 -1.00 -15.19 19.86
C MET A 252 -2.20 -15.68 20.68
N LYS A 253 -2.34 -16.99 20.75
CA LYS A 253 -3.41 -17.68 21.46
C LYS A 253 -3.19 -17.61 22.98
N THR A 254 -4.24 -17.31 23.73
CA THR A 254 -4.18 -17.02 25.18
C THR A 254 -4.30 -18.26 26.09
N ASP A 255 -4.45 -19.45 25.51
CA ASP A 255 -4.49 -20.74 26.20
C ASP A 255 -3.11 -21.25 26.69
N GLY A 256 -2.04 -20.50 26.41
CA GLY A 256 -0.67 -20.85 26.77
C GLY A 256 0.02 -21.83 25.81
N SER A 257 -0.65 -22.22 24.71
CA SER A 257 -0.08 -23.09 23.67
C SER A 257 1.08 -22.46 22.90
N GLY A 258 1.15 -21.13 22.85
CA GLY A 258 2.12 -20.41 22.03
C GLY A 258 1.74 -20.29 20.55
N HIS A 259 0.59 -20.83 20.12
CA HIS A 259 0.13 -20.72 18.74
C HIS A 259 -0.02 -19.24 18.33
N ALA A 260 0.34 -18.90 17.09
CA ALA A 260 0.32 -17.53 16.59
C ALA A 260 -0.35 -17.38 15.22
N ILE A 261 -0.88 -16.19 14.95
CA ILE A 261 -1.17 -15.69 13.60
C ILE A 261 -0.14 -14.61 13.27
N ARG A 262 0.59 -14.79 12.16
CA ARG A 262 1.67 -13.90 11.73
C ARG A 262 1.63 -13.67 10.23
N TYR A 263 2.17 -12.54 9.78
CA TYR A 263 2.29 -12.23 8.36
C TYR A 263 3.60 -12.78 7.77
N TRP A 264 3.54 -13.20 6.51
CA TRP A 264 4.68 -13.64 5.72
C TRP A 264 4.84 -12.75 4.47
N PRO A 265 5.79 -11.79 4.47
CA PRO A 265 5.89 -10.78 3.41
C PRO A 265 6.21 -11.32 2.02
N ARG A 266 6.92 -12.46 1.93
CA ARG A 266 7.44 -12.96 0.65
C ARG A 266 6.35 -13.44 -0.31
N GLU A 267 5.23 -13.89 0.25
CA GLU A 267 4.07 -14.41 -0.50
C GLU A 267 2.78 -13.66 -0.09
N GLU A 268 2.91 -12.60 0.71
CA GLU A 268 1.81 -11.77 1.22
C GLU A 268 0.69 -12.58 1.91
N ARG A 269 1.07 -13.48 2.82
CA ARG A 269 0.16 -14.43 3.48
C ARG A 269 -0.03 -14.17 4.96
N TRP A 270 -1.25 -14.40 5.45
CA TRP A 270 -1.54 -14.64 6.86
C TRP A 270 -1.28 -16.11 7.17
N LEU A 271 -0.40 -16.41 8.12
CA LEU A 271 -0.03 -17.77 8.52
C LEU A 271 -0.53 -18.05 9.94
N ILE A 272 -1.15 -19.20 10.15
CA ILE A 272 -1.35 -19.79 11.49
C ILE A 272 -0.24 -20.80 11.73
N ASP A 273 0.53 -20.56 12.78
CA ASP A 273 1.72 -21.31 13.15
C ASP A 273 1.57 -21.83 14.59
N LEU A 274 1.49 -23.15 14.76
CA LEU A 274 1.34 -23.77 16.07
C LEU A 274 2.67 -23.83 16.86
N ASP A 275 3.80 -23.45 16.26
CA ASP A 275 5.07 -23.26 16.97
C ASP A 275 5.34 -21.76 17.28
N GLY A 276 4.38 -20.87 16.99
CA GLY A 276 4.41 -19.46 17.37
C GLY A 276 5.03 -18.50 16.33
N LEU A 277 5.64 -17.42 16.82
CA LEU A 277 6.17 -16.33 16.00
C LEU A 277 7.56 -16.68 15.42
N ARG A 278 7.57 -17.43 14.31
CA ARG A 278 8.78 -17.83 13.57
C ARG A 278 9.01 -16.99 12.31
N ASP A 279 10.27 -16.68 12.01
CA ASP A 279 10.69 -16.08 10.73
C ASP A 279 10.84 -17.11 9.59
N THR A 280 9.83 -17.97 9.38
CA THR A 280 9.85 -19.02 8.33
C THR A 280 8.52 -19.11 7.57
N GLU A 281 8.53 -19.76 6.41
CA GLU A 281 7.31 -20.08 5.64
C GLU A 281 6.52 -21.28 6.21
N ILE A 282 7.06 -22.00 7.20
CA ILE A 282 6.44 -23.20 7.78
C ILE A 282 5.22 -22.79 8.61
N CYS A 283 4.05 -23.36 8.29
CA CYS A 283 2.77 -23.03 8.93
C CYS A 283 1.78 -24.21 8.84
N ASN A 284 0.86 -24.25 9.80
CA ASN A 284 -0.22 -25.24 9.86
C ASN A 284 -1.41 -24.84 8.98
N ALA A 285 -1.61 -23.53 8.77
CA ALA A 285 -2.52 -23.01 7.75
C ALA A 285 -2.04 -21.66 7.21
N TYR A 286 -2.46 -21.31 5.99
CA TYR A 286 -2.30 -19.97 5.42
C TYR A 286 -3.59 -19.44 4.79
N ALA A 287 -3.70 -18.12 4.68
CA ALA A 287 -4.67 -17.42 3.86
C ALA A 287 -3.96 -16.29 3.09
N GLU A 288 -4.33 -16.08 1.83
CA GLU A 288 -3.77 -14.99 1.01
C GLU A 288 -4.27 -13.63 1.56
N ALA A 289 -3.36 -12.68 1.83
CA ALA A 289 -3.75 -11.34 2.29
C ALA A 289 -4.21 -10.40 1.15
N GLY A 290 -3.96 -10.79 -0.11
CA GLY A 290 -4.52 -10.15 -1.30
C GLY A 290 -3.80 -8.89 -1.79
N GLY A 291 -2.49 -8.76 -1.54
CA GLY A 291 -1.73 -7.57 -1.92
C GLY A 291 -1.89 -6.39 -0.96
N THR A 292 -1.31 -5.25 -1.33
CA THR A 292 -1.26 -4.03 -0.52
C THR A 292 -2.65 -3.46 -0.23
N GLY A 293 -3.23 -3.83 0.91
CA GLY A 293 -4.41 -3.21 1.49
C GLY A 293 -5.71 -4.02 1.46
N ALA A 294 -5.78 -5.14 0.74
CA ALA A 294 -7.03 -5.90 0.60
C ALA A 294 -7.54 -6.47 1.95
N HIS A 295 -6.66 -7.13 2.73
CA HIS A 295 -7.00 -7.69 4.05
C HIS A 295 -5.96 -7.31 5.11
N MET A 296 -6.07 -6.09 5.66
CA MET A 296 -5.12 -5.50 6.63
C MET A 296 -4.96 -6.28 7.95
N HIS A 297 -5.85 -7.22 8.26
CA HIS A 297 -5.77 -8.08 9.44
C HIS A 297 -6.34 -9.48 9.13
N PRO A 298 -5.93 -10.55 9.84
CA PRO A 298 -6.32 -11.93 9.54
C PRO A 298 -7.76 -12.29 9.95
N GLY A 299 -8.63 -11.31 10.23
CA GLY A 299 -10.02 -11.50 10.69
C GLY A 299 -11.05 -10.97 9.70
N HIS A 300 -10.69 -10.87 8.42
CA HIS A 300 -11.60 -10.44 7.38
C HIS A 300 -12.42 -11.65 6.88
N LEU A 301 -13.75 -11.55 6.85
CA LEU A 301 -14.67 -12.67 6.59
C LEU A 301 -14.43 -13.42 5.26
N ASN A 302 -13.84 -12.73 4.28
CA ASN A 302 -13.55 -13.28 2.96
C ASN A 302 -12.23 -14.07 2.89
N LEU A 303 -11.45 -14.15 3.98
CA LEU A 303 -10.21 -14.92 4.01
C LEU A 303 -10.50 -16.43 3.88
N VAL A 304 -9.82 -17.06 2.94
CA VAL A 304 -9.92 -18.49 2.65
C VAL A 304 -8.69 -19.18 3.24
N TRP A 305 -8.91 -20.04 4.24
CA TRP A 305 -7.83 -20.78 4.90
C TRP A 305 -7.51 -22.11 4.19
N HIS A 306 -6.24 -22.29 3.91
CA HIS A 306 -5.63 -23.51 3.40
C HIS A 306 -4.86 -24.19 4.54
N VAL A 307 -5.37 -25.33 5.02
CA VAL A 307 -4.82 -26.06 6.19
C VAL A 307 -3.96 -27.22 5.70
N TRP A 308 -2.81 -27.44 6.35
CA TRP A 308 -1.92 -28.56 6.05
C TRP A 308 -2.60 -29.91 6.34
N GLU A 309 -2.54 -30.85 5.39
CA GLU A 309 -2.90 -32.25 5.60
C GLU A 309 -1.69 -33.16 5.40
N THR A 310 -1.19 -33.75 6.50
CA THR A 310 -0.03 -34.64 6.51
C THR A 310 -0.28 -35.87 5.63
N SER A 311 -1.52 -36.38 5.60
CA SER A 311 -1.91 -37.50 4.74
C SER A 311 -1.79 -37.23 3.24
N ARG A 312 -1.76 -35.95 2.82
CA ARG A 312 -1.65 -35.54 1.41
C ARG A 312 -0.39 -34.75 1.09
N GLY A 313 0.43 -34.43 2.09
CA GLY A 313 1.69 -33.69 1.94
C GLY A 313 1.54 -32.28 1.38
N ARG A 314 0.39 -31.62 1.59
CA ARG A 314 0.11 -30.26 1.09
C ARG A 314 -0.97 -29.56 1.91
N HIS A 315 -1.03 -28.23 1.82
CA HIS A 315 -2.19 -27.46 2.27
C HIS A 315 -3.39 -27.67 1.33
N LEU A 316 -4.59 -27.74 1.90
CA LEU A 316 -5.87 -27.79 1.20
C LEU A 316 -6.82 -26.73 1.75
N THR A 317 -7.63 -26.14 0.88
CA THR A 317 -8.75 -25.28 1.30
C THR A 317 -9.69 -26.05 2.22
N ASP A 318 -9.96 -25.54 3.42
CA ASP A 318 -11.04 -26.05 4.29
C ASP A 318 -12.12 -24.97 4.42
N PRO A 319 -13.23 -25.04 3.65
CA PRO A 319 -14.27 -24.01 3.65
C PRO A 319 -14.97 -23.79 5.00
N ALA A 320 -14.85 -24.75 5.93
CA ALA A 320 -15.37 -24.58 7.29
C ALA A 320 -14.48 -23.65 8.14
N VAL A 321 -13.17 -23.59 7.85
CA VAL A 321 -12.22 -22.78 8.61
C VAL A 321 -12.37 -21.32 8.24
N ARG A 322 -12.68 -20.51 9.26
CA ARG A 322 -12.95 -19.08 9.15
C ARG A 322 -12.26 -18.34 10.28
N SER A 323 -11.84 -17.11 9.99
CA SER A 323 -11.31 -16.17 10.97
C SER A 323 -12.08 -14.86 10.91
N PHE A 324 -12.42 -14.29 12.08
CA PHE A 324 -13.25 -13.08 12.13
C PHE A 324 -13.13 -12.32 13.45
N VAL A 325 -13.70 -11.11 13.46
CA VAL A 325 -13.76 -10.20 14.61
C VAL A 325 -15.12 -10.33 15.28
N ALA A 326 -15.23 -11.16 16.30
CA ALA A 326 -16.44 -11.32 17.10
C ALA A 326 -16.08 -11.61 18.57
N PRO A 327 -16.99 -11.35 19.52
CA PRO A 327 -16.84 -11.87 20.87
C PRO A 327 -16.90 -13.40 20.85
N HIS A 328 -15.99 -14.05 21.58
CA HIS A 328 -15.96 -15.51 21.75
C HIS A 328 -17.16 -16.01 22.56
N PHE A 329 -17.61 -15.22 23.54
CA PHE A 329 -18.74 -15.56 24.40
C PHE A 329 -19.85 -14.52 24.35
N VAL A 330 -21.08 -15.01 24.41
CA VAL A 330 -22.31 -14.23 24.45
C VAL A 330 -23.21 -14.76 25.57
N ARG A 331 -23.61 -13.91 26.52
CA ARG A 331 -24.55 -14.23 27.61
C ARG A 331 -25.91 -13.66 27.29
N ILE A 332 -26.93 -14.51 27.37
CA ILE A 332 -28.31 -14.08 27.46
C ILE A 332 -28.67 -13.95 28.94
N SER A 333 -29.25 -12.81 29.31
CA SER A 333 -29.65 -12.52 30.69
C SER A 333 -30.93 -11.69 30.77
N GLY A 334 -31.62 -11.76 31.90
CA GLY A 334 -32.82 -10.97 32.18
C GLY A 334 -34.16 -11.69 31.96
N ARG A 335 -34.18 -12.88 31.35
CA ARG A 335 -35.41 -13.68 31.30
C ARG A 335 -35.75 -14.24 32.69
N ASP A 336 -37.02 -14.19 33.08
CA ASP A 336 -37.50 -14.77 34.33
C ASP A 336 -37.33 -16.31 34.32
N PRO A 337 -36.70 -16.92 35.35
CA PRO A 337 -36.54 -18.38 35.45
C PRO A 337 -37.83 -19.20 35.35
N TYR A 338 -38.98 -18.62 35.71
CA TYR A 338 -40.27 -19.30 35.78
C TYR A 338 -41.13 -19.15 34.52
N LYS A 339 -40.66 -18.41 33.49
CA LYS A 339 -41.36 -18.28 32.20
C LYS A 339 -40.91 -19.33 31.20
N GLU A 340 -41.75 -19.62 30.21
CA GLU A 340 -41.40 -20.50 29.07
C GLU A 340 -40.10 -20.05 28.41
N ASN A 341 -39.32 -20.98 27.85
CA ASN A 341 -37.99 -20.71 27.29
C ASN A 341 -36.99 -20.04 28.28
N SER A 342 -37.19 -20.09 29.61
CA SER A 342 -36.23 -19.53 30.60
C SER A 342 -34.80 -20.08 30.46
N THR A 343 -34.68 -21.28 29.91
CA THR A 343 -33.43 -22.00 29.61
C THR A 343 -32.54 -21.33 28.57
N ILE A 344 -33.01 -20.29 27.86
CA ILE A 344 -32.18 -19.45 26.98
C ILE A 344 -31.17 -18.60 27.75
N ASN A 345 -31.38 -18.33 29.04
CA ASN A 345 -30.38 -17.64 29.85
C ASN A 345 -29.10 -18.49 29.97
N GLY A 346 -27.95 -17.83 29.97
CA GLY A 346 -26.64 -18.45 30.13
C GLY A 346 -25.67 -18.09 29.00
N ASP A 347 -24.56 -18.82 28.96
CA ASP A 347 -23.41 -18.52 28.11
C ASP A 347 -23.42 -19.37 26.84
N TYR A 348 -23.23 -18.70 25.71
CA TYR A 348 -23.10 -19.28 24.39
C TYR A 348 -21.68 -19.02 23.89
N GLU A 349 -21.01 -20.08 23.47
CA GLU A 349 -19.67 -20.08 22.89
C GLU A 349 -19.76 -19.97 21.37
N LEU A 350 -18.82 -19.26 20.76
CA LEU A 350 -18.72 -19.10 19.33
C LEU A 350 -18.25 -20.41 18.66
N VAL A 351 -19.07 -21.01 17.79
CA VAL A 351 -18.77 -22.32 17.20
C VAL A 351 -18.39 -22.23 15.71
N LYS A 352 -19.12 -21.41 14.92
CA LYS A 352 -18.93 -21.34 13.46
C LYS A 352 -19.55 -20.08 12.87
N ILE A 353 -19.53 -19.98 11.54
CA ILE A 353 -20.31 -19.00 10.77
C ILE A 353 -21.57 -19.67 10.20
N VAL A 354 -22.70 -18.96 10.20
CA VAL A 354 -23.94 -19.30 9.49
C VAL A 354 -24.43 -18.05 8.76
N GLU A 355 -24.77 -18.16 7.48
CA GLU A 355 -25.20 -17.02 6.63
C GLU A 355 -24.27 -15.79 6.70
N GLY A 356 -22.95 -16.03 6.70
CA GLY A 356 -21.93 -14.99 6.76
C GLY A 356 -21.74 -14.31 8.13
N LYS A 357 -22.51 -14.70 9.15
CA LYS A 357 -22.46 -14.12 10.51
C LYS A 357 -21.99 -15.13 11.58
N PRO A 358 -21.39 -14.67 12.69
CA PRO A 358 -20.98 -15.53 13.81
C PRO A 358 -22.19 -16.25 14.43
N ALA A 359 -22.03 -17.54 14.70
CA ALA A 359 -23.07 -18.41 15.22
C ALA A 359 -22.58 -19.15 16.48
N TYR A 360 -23.40 -19.12 17.51
CA TYR A 360 -23.03 -19.51 18.87
C TYR A 360 -23.84 -20.72 19.35
N LYS A 361 -23.26 -21.58 20.18
CA LYS A 361 -23.95 -22.70 20.84
C LYS A 361 -23.78 -22.60 22.36
N LYS A 362 -24.83 -22.96 23.10
CA LYS A 362 -24.75 -23.15 24.54
C LYS A 362 -23.95 -24.42 24.87
N ALA A 363 -23.16 -24.42 25.93
CA ALA A 363 -22.33 -25.57 26.30
C ALA A 363 -23.14 -26.71 26.97
N ASP A 364 -24.23 -26.37 27.66
CA ASP A 364 -25.09 -27.26 28.46
C ASP A 364 -26.38 -27.69 27.73
N ALA A 365 -26.63 -27.20 26.51
CA ALA A 365 -27.86 -27.48 25.75
C ALA A 365 -27.63 -27.38 24.24
N ASP A 366 -28.55 -27.92 23.43
CA ASP A 366 -28.50 -27.78 21.96
C ASP A 366 -28.97 -26.41 21.44
N HIS A 367 -29.12 -25.42 22.35
CA HIS A 367 -29.54 -24.08 21.99
C HIS A 367 -28.48 -23.37 21.13
N VAL A 368 -28.94 -22.71 20.08
CA VAL A 368 -28.10 -22.03 19.08
C VAL A 368 -28.56 -20.58 18.90
N ILE A 369 -27.60 -19.67 18.76
CA ILE A 369 -27.83 -18.32 18.23
C ILE A 369 -27.28 -18.29 16.80
N ARG A 370 -28.13 -17.98 15.82
CA ARG A 370 -27.73 -17.81 14.40
C ARG A 370 -28.37 -16.56 13.80
N PHE A 371 -27.81 -16.06 12.70
CA PHE A 371 -28.41 -14.98 11.93
C PHE A 371 -29.47 -15.53 10.95
N TRP A 372 -30.53 -14.77 10.74
CA TRP A 372 -31.60 -15.04 9.78
C TRP A 372 -31.68 -13.88 8.77
N PRO A 373 -31.18 -14.06 7.53
CA PRO A 373 -31.08 -12.97 6.55
C PRO A 373 -32.42 -12.37 6.14
N ALA A 374 -33.48 -13.18 6.01
CA ALA A 374 -34.74 -12.73 5.42
C ALA A 374 -35.48 -11.66 6.23
N GLU A 375 -35.19 -11.53 7.54
CA GLU A 375 -35.76 -10.49 8.41
C GLU A 375 -34.70 -9.67 9.16
N GLU A 376 -33.41 -9.81 8.82
CA GLU A 376 -32.26 -9.23 9.54
C GLU A 376 -32.33 -9.45 11.07
N ARG A 377 -32.45 -10.71 11.51
CA ARG A 377 -32.61 -11.07 12.94
C ARG A 377 -31.55 -12.03 13.44
N TRP A 378 -31.16 -11.87 14.70
CA TRP A 378 -30.55 -12.95 15.48
C TRP A 378 -31.69 -13.82 16.02
N ILE A 379 -31.64 -15.11 15.76
CA ILE A 379 -32.66 -16.06 16.20
C ILE A 379 -32.05 -17.08 17.15
N ILE A 380 -32.83 -17.45 18.17
CA ILE A 380 -32.49 -18.49 19.14
C ILE A 380 -33.34 -19.71 18.83
N ASP A 381 -32.66 -20.80 18.49
CA ASP A 381 -33.23 -22.09 18.13
C ASP A 381 -32.91 -23.08 19.25
N LEU A 382 -33.92 -23.73 19.83
CA LEU A 382 -33.75 -24.65 20.96
C LEU A 382 -33.79 -26.13 20.56
N GLU A 383 -34.24 -26.44 19.35
CA GLU A 383 -34.61 -27.81 18.95
C GLU A 383 -34.03 -28.24 17.59
N ALA A 384 -33.87 -27.32 16.63
CA ALA A 384 -33.35 -27.60 15.28
C ALA A 384 -31.90 -27.11 15.07
N GLY A 385 -31.30 -26.50 16.09
CA GLY A 385 -29.90 -26.09 16.13
C GLY A 385 -29.53 -25.12 15.00
N PHE A 386 -28.48 -25.44 14.24
CA PHE A 386 -28.02 -24.60 13.13
C PHE A 386 -28.77 -24.84 11.80
N HIS A 387 -29.74 -25.75 11.76
CA HIS A 387 -30.43 -26.19 10.54
C HIS A 387 -31.96 -25.96 10.56
N GLY A 388 -32.47 -25.26 11.58
CA GLY A 388 -33.89 -24.90 11.64
C GLY A 388 -34.32 -23.95 10.52
N GLY A 389 -35.63 -23.94 10.26
CA GLY A 389 -36.27 -23.00 9.33
C GLY A 389 -36.42 -21.60 9.93
N ASP A 390 -37.54 -20.97 9.57
CA ASP A 390 -38.04 -19.67 10.05
C ASP A 390 -38.64 -19.73 11.47
N VAL A 391 -38.93 -20.92 11.98
CA VAL A 391 -39.41 -21.12 13.35
C VAL A 391 -38.27 -20.92 14.36
N ALA A 392 -38.38 -19.90 15.20
CA ALA A 392 -37.44 -19.60 16.28
C ALA A 392 -38.17 -19.40 17.62
N ASN A 393 -37.60 -19.90 18.72
CA ASN A 393 -38.18 -19.78 20.05
C ASN A 393 -38.07 -18.37 20.64
N SER A 394 -37.13 -17.56 20.15
CA SER A 394 -36.91 -16.15 20.50
C SER A 394 -36.05 -15.46 19.43
N PHE A 395 -36.13 -14.14 19.31
CA PHE A 395 -35.33 -13.38 18.33
C PHE A 395 -34.93 -12.00 18.85
N ALA A 396 -33.86 -11.44 18.31
CA ALA A 396 -33.49 -10.04 18.46
C ALA A 396 -33.32 -9.42 17.07
N ASP A 397 -33.86 -8.22 16.85
CA ASP A 397 -33.61 -7.49 15.60
C ASP A 397 -32.11 -7.19 15.52
N ALA A 398 -31.44 -7.71 14.49
CA ALA A 398 -29.99 -7.61 14.39
C ALA A 398 -29.54 -6.17 14.19
N LYS A 399 -30.39 -5.34 13.56
CA LYS A 399 -30.12 -3.92 13.28
C LYS A 399 -28.70 -3.76 12.74
N GLY A 400 -28.40 -4.44 11.64
CA GLY A 400 -27.11 -4.38 10.95
C GLY A 400 -25.88 -4.71 11.81
N ALA A 401 -26.02 -5.25 13.02
CA ALA A 401 -24.90 -5.59 13.87
C ALA A 401 -24.17 -6.84 13.35
N GLU A 402 -22.84 -6.83 13.43
CA GLU A 402 -22.00 -7.97 13.04
C GLU A 402 -22.07 -9.15 14.03
N ASN A 403 -22.50 -8.90 15.27
CA ASN A 403 -22.67 -9.93 16.30
C ASN A 403 -23.86 -9.57 17.21
N PRO A 404 -24.45 -10.53 17.94
CA PRO A 404 -25.65 -10.31 18.76
C PRO A 404 -25.39 -9.52 20.06
N GLY A 405 -24.13 -9.19 20.38
CA GLY A 405 -23.67 -8.77 21.72
C GLY A 405 -24.19 -7.46 22.30
N ASN A 406 -25.05 -6.74 21.57
CA ASN A 406 -25.70 -5.49 22.00
C ASN A 406 -27.19 -5.45 21.60
N SER A 407 -27.82 -6.59 21.34
CA SER A 407 -29.22 -6.66 20.86
C SER A 407 -30.23 -6.87 22.00
N GLU A 408 -31.36 -6.16 21.94
CA GLU A 408 -32.53 -6.44 22.80
C GLU A 408 -33.30 -7.66 22.27
N LEU A 409 -33.55 -8.64 23.15
CA LEU A 409 -34.27 -9.88 22.82
C LEU A 409 -35.78 -9.74 23.02
N TRP A 410 -36.52 -10.10 21.98
CA TRP A 410 -37.97 -10.28 21.97
C TRP A 410 -38.32 -11.76 22.07
N THR A 411 -39.30 -12.07 22.93
CA THR A 411 -39.50 -13.44 23.41
C THR A 411 -40.99 -13.83 23.52
N GLY A 412 -41.73 -13.60 22.43
CA GLY A 412 -43.12 -14.04 22.31
C GLY A 412 -43.74 -13.67 20.96
N PRO A 413 -44.86 -14.29 20.56
CA PRO A 413 -45.63 -13.85 19.40
C PRO A 413 -46.23 -12.46 19.66
N LYS A 414 -46.21 -11.57 18.65
CA LYS A 414 -46.87 -10.26 18.73
C LYS A 414 -48.39 -10.44 18.85
N CYS A 415 -48.90 -10.47 20.08
CA CYS A 415 -50.32 -10.32 20.35
C CYS A 415 -50.68 -8.82 20.34
N PRO A 416 -51.63 -8.35 19.51
CA PRO A 416 -51.91 -6.91 19.38
C PRO A 416 -52.48 -6.21 20.63
N GLU A 417 -52.86 -6.95 21.67
CA GLU A 417 -53.71 -6.43 22.77
C GLU A 417 -53.10 -6.53 24.19
N CYS A 418 -51.91 -7.11 24.39
CA CYS A 418 -51.27 -7.18 25.71
C CYS A 418 -49.95 -6.40 25.83
N GLN A 419 -49.98 -5.32 26.61
CA GLN A 419 -48.82 -4.50 26.96
C GLN A 419 -48.02 -5.11 28.13
N THR A 420 -47.34 -6.24 27.90
CA THR A 420 -46.36 -6.79 28.85
C THR A 420 -45.01 -6.98 28.15
N ASP A 421 -44.09 -6.07 28.44
CA ASP A 421 -42.80 -5.90 27.77
C ASP A 421 -41.74 -6.88 28.34
N ASP A 422 -41.86 -8.17 28.01
CA ASP A 422 -40.90 -9.22 28.40
C ASP A 422 -39.63 -9.18 27.53
N ARG A 423 -38.69 -8.29 27.89
CA ARG A 423 -37.39 -8.14 27.21
C ARG A 423 -36.26 -8.82 27.97
N ALA A 424 -35.38 -9.49 27.24
CA ALA A 424 -34.07 -9.95 27.73
C ALA A 424 -32.95 -9.16 27.04
N MET A 425 -31.73 -9.21 27.59
CA MET A 425 -30.55 -8.58 26.98
C MET A 425 -29.47 -9.60 26.66
N ILE A 426 -28.84 -9.39 25.51
CA ILE A 426 -27.62 -10.08 25.10
C ILE A 426 -26.41 -9.23 25.52
N LEU A 427 -25.46 -9.85 26.19
CA LEU A 427 -24.17 -9.28 26.59
C LEU A 427 -23.04 -10.08 25.94
N ALA A 428 -21.89 -9.47 25.66
CA ALA A 428 -20.77 -10.14 24.98
C ALA A 428 -19.40 -9.81 25.57
N TRP A 429 -18.47 -10.79 25.51
CA TRP A 429 -17.06 -10.61 25.90
C TRP A 429 -16.13 -11.61 25.18
N THR A 430 -14.84 -11.32 25.23
CA THR A 430 -13.75 -12.22 24.83
C THR A 430 -13.03 -12.76 26.07
N GLN A 431 -12.37 -13.91 25.96
CA GLN A 431 -11.72 -14.55 27.10
C GLN A 431 -10.50 -13.74 27.55
N PHE A 432 -10.56 -13.16 28.76
CA PHE A 432 -9.38 -12.55 29.39
C PHE A 432 -8.66 -13.58 30.26
N SER A 433 -7.38 -13.82 29.96
CA SER A 433 -6.47 -14.49 30.90
C SER A 433 -6.48 -13.76 32.25
N SER A 434 -6.49 -14.52 33.34
CA SER A 434 -6.99 -14.10 34.64
C SER A 434 -6.13 -13.02 35.33
N ALA A 435 -6.62 -11.78 35.34
CA ALA A 435 -6.19 -10.76 36.28
C ALA A 435 -7.35 -9.81 36.66
N HIS A 436 -8.03 -10.12 37.77
CA HIS A 436 -8.89 -9.22 38.56
C HIS A 436 -10.14 -8.61 37.89
N PHE A 437 -11.24 -9.37 37.93
CA PHE A 437 -12.56 -8.80 38.25
C PHE A 437 -13.03 -9.37 39.59
N PRO A 438 -13.27 -8.55 40.64
CA PRO A 438 -13.90 -9.04 41.86
C PRO A 438 -15.40 -9.20 41.64
N GLU A 439 -15.92 -10.38 41.93
CA GLU A 439 -17.36 -10.68 41.95
C GLU A 439 -18.10 -9.77 42.95
N LYS A 440 -19.18 -9.09 42.51
CA LYS A 440 -20.33 -8.77 43.37
C LYS A 440 -21.62 -8.72 42.55
N HIS A 441 -22.48 -9.72 42.74
CA HIS A 441 -23.89 -9.64 42.35
C HIS A 441 -24.74 -8.96 43.43
N ALA A 442 -25.74 -8.21 42.97
CA ALA A 442 -27.05 -7.91 43.58
C ALA A 442 -27.15 -7.45 45.06
N SER A 443 -27.65 -6.23 45.25
CA SER A 443 -28.86 -5.97 46.06
C SER A 443 -29.42 -4.56 45.82
N PHE A 444 -30.75 -4.45 45.70
CA PHE A 444 -31.50 -3.19 45.63
C PHE A 444 -31.71 -2.61 47.04
N ALA A 445 -31.51 -1.30 47.24
CA ALA A 445 -32.35 -0.44 48.10
C ALA A 445 -31.92 1.05 48.11
N ASN A 446 -32.81 1.91 47.61
CA ASN A 446 -33.27 3.22 48.14
C ASN A 446 -32.36 4.23 48.91
N VAL A 447 -32.72 5.51 48.66
CA VAL A 447 -32.54 6.76 49.44
C VAL A 447 -31.34 7.68 49.12
N CYS A 448 -31.72 8.94 48.86
CA CYS A 448 -30.93 10.15 48.68
C CYS A 448 -29.83 10.42 49.73
N SER A 449 -28.69 10.98 49.32
CA SER A 449 -28.41 12.45 49.41
C SER A 449 -26.92 12.84 49.44
N ARG A 450 -26.60 13.91 48.69
CA ARG A 450 -25.55 14.95 48.88
C ARG A 450 -24.05 14.61 49.07
N SER A 451 -23.26 15.58 48.57
CA SER A 451 -21.88 15.99 48.95
C SER A 451 -20.65 15.13 48.55
N SER A 452 -19.87 15.74 47.65
CA SER A 452 -18.39 15.66 47.53
C SER A 452 -17.66 16.12 48.83
N PRO A 453 -16.31 16.03 48.99
CA PRO A 453 -15.27 15.78 47.97
C PRO A 453 -14.10 14.82 48.33
N ILE A 454 -13.17 14.70 47.36
CA ILE A 454 -11.83 14.06 47.28
C ILE A 454 -10.86 14.80 48.27
N PRO A 455 -9.76 14.23 48.90
CA PRO A 455 -8.58 13.65 48.18
C PRO A 455 -7.59 12.64 48.87
N PHE A 456 -6.77 11.97 48.01
CA PHE A 456 -5.32 11.62 48.19
C PHE A 456 -4.91 10.54 49.26
N VAL A 457 -3.81 9.75 49.20
CA VAL A 457 -2.81 9.38 48.13
C VAL A 457 -1.84 8.22 48.56
N LEU A 458 -1.04 7.65 47.62
CA LEU A 458 0.20 6.80 47.71
C LEU A 458 0.19 5.44 48.50
N ILE A 459 0.62 4.29 47.92
CA ILE A 459 1.97 3.73 47.56
C ILE A 459 2.80 3.20 48.76
N LEU A 460 3.24 1.93 48.74
CA LEU A 460 4.68 1.49 48.57
C LEU A 460 4.93 -0.03 48.67
N GLY A 461 6.02 -0.48 48.03
CA GLY A 461 6.65 -1.80 48.12
C GLY A 461 7.64 -2.00 46.96
N LEU A 462 8.86 -1.44 46.98
CA LEU A 462 10.08 -2.01 47.59
C LEU A 462 10.26 -3.50 47.24
N VAL A 463 11.08 -3.83 46.23
CA VAL A 463 12.54 -4.09 46.33
C VAL A 463 12.88 -5.36 47.11
N MET A 464 13.54 -6.30 46.42
CA MET A 464 14.66 -7.11 46.92
C MET A 464 15.48 -7.61 45.72
N ALA A 465 16.78 -7.42 45.75
CA ALA A 465 17.71 -7.88 44.71
C ALA A 465 19.07 -8.25 45.33
N SER A 466 19.51 -9.48 45.10
CA SER A 466 20.89 -10.00 45.22
C SER A 466 20.86 -11.50 44.92
N ALA A 467 21.92 -12.16 44.47
CA ALA A 467 23.12 -11.77 43.71
C ALA A 467 23.76 -13.07 43.21
N ASP A 468 24.57 -13.04 42.13
CA ASP A 468 25.89 -13.71 42.13
C ASP A 468 26.75 -13.38 40.89
N ARG A 469 28.03 -13.77 40.94
CA ARG A 469 29.13 -13.28 40.10
C ARG A 469 29.83 -14.37 39.24
N ILE A 470 30.21 -13.97 38.02
CA ILE A 470 31.48 -14.28 37.31
C ILE A 470 31.77 -15.74 36.87
N SER A 471 31.99 -15.92 35.56
CA SER A 471 33.25 -16.49 35.00
C SER A 471 33.38 -16.22 33.48
N LEU A 472 34.63 -16.15 32.99
CA LEU A 472 35.04 -15.83 31.61
C LEU A 472 35.06 -17.06 30.70
N VAL A 473 34.92 -16.85 29.38
CA VAL A 473 35.82 -17.42 28.34
C VAL A 473 36.03 -16.38 27.23
N GLU A 474 37.26 -16.21 26.74
CA GLU A 474 37.62 -15.39 25.57
C GLU A 474 37.72 -16.22 24.29
N HIS A 475 37.54 -15.59 23.12
CA HIS A 475 38.39 -15.82 21.93
C HIS A 475 38.29 -14.68 20.90
N ARG A 476 39.44 -14.19 20.42
CA ARG A 476 39.60 -13.46 19.13
C ARG A 476 39.69 -14.50 17.99
N VAL A 477 39.40 -14.23 16.72
CA VAL A 477 40.13 -13.41 15.72
C VAL A 477 39.22 -13.23 14.48
N GLY A 478 39.38 -12.16 13.68
CA GLY A 478 38.59 -11.91 12.44
C GLY A 478 39.40 -11.92 11.14
N VAL A 479 38.73 -11.96 9.98
CA VAL A 479 39.32 -11.81 8.61
C VAL A 479 38.37 -11.03 7.66
N LEU A 480 38.98 -10.46 6.62
CA LEU A 480 38.51 -9.44 5.66
C LEU A 480 38.03 -10.02 4.30
N VAL A 481 36.88 -9.55 3.77
CA VAL A 481 36.43 -9.66 2.34
C VAL A 481 35.50 -8.45 2.09
N ARG A 482 35.72 -7.45 1.22
CA ARG A 482 36.10 -7.37 -0.22
C ARG A 482 34.95 -7.73 -1.19
N VAL A 483 34.11 -6.76 -1.53
CA VAL A 483 33.17 -6.85 -2.67
C VAL A 483 33.70 -6.01 -3.83
N GLN A 484 33.90 -6.65 -4.99
CA GLN A 484 34.22 -5.96 -6.25
C GLN A 484 32.96 -5.43 -6.93
N SER A 485 33.06 -4.24 -7.51
CA SER A 485 32.11 -3.74 -8.51
C SER A 485 32.60 -4.08 -9.91
N GLU A 486 31.84 -4.87 -10.67
CA GLU A 486 31.98 -4.97 -12.13
C GLU A 486 30.66 -4.58 -12.80
N ILE A 487 30.68 -3.46 -13.51
CA ILE A 487 29.73 -3.14 -14.59
C ILE A 487 30.58 -2.61 -15.74
N ALA A 488 30.56 -3.31 -16.87
CA ALA A 488 31.18 -2.88 -18.12
C ALA A 488 30.10 -2.48 -19.13
N MET A 489 30.33 -1.39 -19.86
CA MET A 489 29.48 -0.97 -20.99
C MET A 489 29.96 -1.60 -22.30
N ASN A 490 29.04 -2.11 -23.13
CA ASN A 490 28.76 -1.57 -24.48
C ASN A 490 27.71 -2.41 -25.25
N THR A 491 26.95 -1.71 -26.10
CA THR A 491 25.82 -2.14 -26.96
C THR A 491 26.32 -2.64 -28.34
N PRO A 492 25.47 -3.07 -29.32
CA PRO A 492 23.99 -3.02 -29.38
C PRO A 492 23.25 -4.30 -29.89
N ALA A 493 22.14 -4.67 -29.25
CA ALA A 493 20.99 -5.35 -29.87
C ALA A 493 19.80 -5.39 -28.88
N VAL A 494 18.57 -5.30 -29.40
CA VAL A 494 17.35 -5.49 -28.60
C VAL A 494 17.19 -6.97 -28.26
N ILE A 495 17.39 -7.34 -26.98
CA ILE A 495 16.88 -8.60 -26.42
C ILE A 495 16.34 -8.33 -25.01
N VAL A 496 15.02 -8.40 -24.90
CA VAL A 496 14.30 -8.57 -23.62
C VAL A 496 14.50 -10.02 -23.18
N PHE A 497 14.88 -10.25 -21.91
CA PHE A 497 14.37 -11.42 -21.19
C PHE A 497 14.18 -11.13 -19.69
N THR A 498 12.96 -11.44 -19.27
CA THR A 498 12.55 -11.73 -17.90
C THR A 498 13.38 -12.86 -17.30
N ASP A 499 13.43 -12.99 -15.97
CA ASP A 499 13.09 -14.30 -15.42
C ASP A 499 12.62 -14.30 -13.97
N GLY A 500 11.84 -15.34 -13.65
CA GLY A 500 11.56 -15.76 -12.30
C GLY A 500 11.98 -17.22 -12.08
N VAL A 501 12.41 -17.51 -10.84
CA VAL A 501 12.25 -18.82 -10.18
C VAL A 501 13.26 -19.95 -10.51
N ARG A 502 13.96 -20.32 -9.42
CA ARG A 502 14.56 -21.64 -9.06
C ARG A 502 15.79 -22.17 -9.81
N ARG A 503 16.88 -22.22 -9.03
CA ARG A 503 17.99 -23.18 -9.14
C ARG A 503 17.47 -24.63 -9.07
N LEU A 504 17.93 -25.46 -10.00
CA LEU A 504 18.22 -26.87 -9.75
C LEU A 504 19.74 -27.07 -9.67
N ALA A 505 20.18 -28.24 -9.22
CA ALA A 505 21.50 -28.46 -8.64
C ALA A 505 22.69 -28.55 -9.64
N GLU A 506 23.88 -28.41 -9.03
CA GLU A 506 25.28 -28.75 -9.36
C GLU A 506 25.58 -29.86 -10.41
N PRO A 507 26.86 -30.14 -10.75
CA PRO A 507 27.96 -29.24 -11.14
C PRO A 507 28.72 -29.74 -12.40
N GLY A 508 29.53 -28.91 -13.07
CA GLY A 508 30.30 -29.38 -14.24
C GLY A 508 31.38 -28.44 -14.80
N SER A 509 32.63 -28.76 -14.49
CA SER A 509 33.91 -28.25 -15.03
C SER A 509 33.98 -27.79 -16.51
N GLY A 510 34.82 -26.79 -16.78
CA GLY A 510 35.81 -26.92 -17.88
C GLY A 510 36.05 -25.74 -18.84
N SER A 511 37.16 -25.02 -18.62
CA SER A 511 38.10 -24.48 -19.63
C SER A 511 37.63 -23.62 -20.82
N LYS A 512 38.09 -22.35 -20.80
CA LYS A 512 38.76 -21.58 -21.88
C LYS A 512 38.64 -22.05 -23.34
N ASP A 513 38.27 -21.13 -24.24
CA ASP A 513 39.28 -20.40 -25.05
C ASP A 513 38.67 -19.19 -25.80
N ALA A 514 39.53 -18.30 -26.32
CA ALA A 514 39.15 -17.02 -26.94
C ALA A 514 39.44 -16.97 -28.45
N CYS A 515 38.65 -16.20 -29.21
CA CYS A 515 39.07 -15.66 -30.51
C CYS A 515 38.39 -14.33 -30.90
N ARG A 516 39.13 -13.52 -31.67
CA ARG A 516 38.81 -12.16 -32.14
C ARG A 516 38.20 -12.16 -33.56
N VAL A 517 37.37 -11.16 -33.88
CA VAL A 517 37.33 -10.36 -35.15
C VAL A 517 36.59 -9.04 -34.78
N CYS A 518 37.11 -7.80 -34.80
CA CYS A 518 37.80 -6.96 -35.82
C CYS A 518 36.91 -6.46 -36.98
N VAL A 519 36.43 -5.20 -36.92
CA VAL A 519 35.93 -4.44 -38.08
C VAL A 519 36.46 -2.99 -38.06
N PHE A 520 36.83 -2.49 -39.24
CA PHE A 520 37.35 -1.14 -39.53
C PHE A 520 36.22 -0.15 -39.90
N ALA A 521 36.45 1.15 -39.67
CA ALA A 521 36.21 2.29 -40.59
C ALA A 521 36.45 3.58 -39.78
N GLU A 522 37.55 4.30 -39.97
CA GLU A 522 37.79 5.34 -41.00
C GLU A 522 37.11 6.69 -40.74
N HIS A 523 37.84 7.75 -41.06
CA HIS A 523 37.75 9.08 -40.45
C HIS A 523 37.64 10.12 -41.57
N GLU A 524 36.63 10.96 -41.56
CA GLU A 524 36.70 12.28 -42.21
C GLU A 524 36.41 13.40 -41.20
N LYS A 525 36.84 14.61 -41.54
CA LYS A 525 37.08 15.72 -40.59
C LYS A 525 36.17 16.92 -40.84
N GLU A 526 35.57 17.43 -39.76
CA GLU A 526 35.34 18.84 -39.37
C GLU A 526 35.00 18.84 -37.86
N GLY A 527 35.10 19.92 -37.08
CA GLY A 527 35.66 21.24 -37.38
C GLY A 527 35.41 22.24 -36.24
N LEU A 528 36.50 22.76 -35.60
CA LEU A 528 36.51 23.82 -34.57
C LEU A 528 35.75 23.53 -33.23
N PRO A 529 36.00 24.29 -32.13
CA PRO A 529 37.23 24.94 -31.69
C PRO A 529 37.68 24.55 -30.26
N SER A 530 38.96 24.76 -29.95
CA SER A 530 39.70 24.22 -28.79
C SER A 530 39.42 24.86 -27.41
N ILE A 531 38.18 25.18 -27.05
CA ILE A 531 37.84 25.80 -25.74
C ILE A 531 37.43 24.77 -24.66
N VAL A 532 36.90 23.60 -25.04
CA VAL A 532 36.28 22.65 -24.09
C VAL A 532 37.30 21.88 -23.21
N VAL A 533 38.55 21.75 -23.65
CA VAL A 533 39.55 20.85 -23.03
C VAL A 533 40.09 21.33 -21.67
N LEU A 534 39.92 22.61 -21.32
CA LEU A 534 40.48 23.19 -20.08
C LEU A 534 39.55 23.11 -18.84
N ALA A 535 38.27 22.79 -19.00
CA ALA A 535 37.33 22.75 -17.88
C ALA A 535 37.37 21.42 -17.08
N SER A 536 37.73 20.31 -17.74
CA SER A 536 37.60 18.96 -17.17
C SER A 536 38.63 18.60 -16.08
N ALA A 537 39.68 19.40 -15.91
CA ALA A 537 40.78 19.10 -14.98
C ALA A 537 40.52 19.55 -13.52
N ALA A 538 39.50 20.39 -13.27
CA ALA A 538 39.33 21.07 -11.98
C ALA A 538 38.44 20.34 -10.95
N VAL A 539 37.68 19.31 -11.36
CA VAL A 539 36.57 18.76 -10.54
C VAL A 539 36.97 17.49 -9.74
N VAL A 540 38.15 16.92 -9.96
CA VAL A 540 38.56 15.61 -9.38
C VAL A 540 39.50 15.74 -8.16
N VAL A 541 39.98 16.94 -7.81
CA VAL A 541 41.11 17.13 -6.86
C VAL A 541 40.69 17.37 -5.39
N LEU A 542 39.41 17.23 -5.03
CA LEU A 542 38.91 17.47 -3.66
C LEU A 542 38.27 16.25 -2.98
N ALA A 543 38.81 15.06 -3.24
CA ALA A 543 38.50 13.84 -2.48
C ALA A 543 39.78 13.06 -2.12
N GLY A 544 40.51 13.55 -1.11
CA GLY A 544 41.55 12.80 -0.40
C GLY A 544 42.91 12.69 -1.07
N GLN A 545 43.88 13.49 -0.59
CA GLN A 545 45.29 13.09 -0.55
C GLN A 545 46.05 13.87 0.52
N CYS A 546 46.56 13.17 1.53
CA CYS A 546 47.63 13.70 2.37
C CYS A 546 48.90 13.80 1.52
N PHE A 547 49.61 14.92 1.62
CA PHE A 547 50.90 15.10 0.96
C PHE A 547 51.92 14.08 1.46
N HIS A 548 52.38 13.19 0.57
CA HIS A 548 53.74 12.68 0.61
C HIS A 548 54.43 12.97 -0.72
N VAL A 549 55.54 13.71 -0.63
CA VAL A 549 56.33 14.14 -1.78
C VAL A 549 57.29 13.02 -2.19
N ALA A 550 57.20 12.58 -3.45
CA ALA A 550 58.29 11.88 -4.14
C ALA A 550 58.22 12.20 -5.64
N ALA A 551 59.37 12.48 -6.25
CA ALA A 551 59.48 12.96 -7.62
C ALA A 551 59.65 11.83 -8.66
N GLU A 552 59.18 12.11 -9.87
CA GLU A 552 59.60 11.64 -11.20
C GLU A 552 60.42 10.32 -11.35
N LEU A 553 59.78 9.32 -12.00
CA LEU A 553 60.25 8.58 -13.21
C LEU A 553 61.63 7.87 -13.25
N PRO A 554 61.86 6.85 -14.13
CA PRO A 554 60.94 5.96 -14.85
C PRO A 554 61.35 4.45 -14.83
N CYS A 555 60.53 3.62 -15.49
CA CYS A 555 60.89 2.35 -16.16
C CYS A 555 61.26 1.05 -15.38
N SER A 556 60.40 0.05 -15.65
CA SER A 556 60.73 -1.35 -15.99
C SER A 556 60.75 -2.46 -14.92
N ALA A 557 60.01 -3.52 -15.29
CA ALA A 557 60.34 -4.94 -15.17
C ALA A 557 60.32 -5.69 -13.80
N ARG A 558 59.46 -6.73 -13.82
CA ARG A 558 59.59 -8.07 -13.18
C ARG A 558 59.36 -8.22 -11.66
N THR A 559 58.67 -9.32 -11.34
CA THR A 559 58.59 -10.05 -10.04
C THR A 559 58.08 -9.24 -8.83
N GLY A 560 57.23 -9.74 -7.94
CA GLY A 560 56.78 -11.11 -7.65
C GLY A 560 57.00 -11.40 -6.17
N GLU A 561 55.94 -11.78 -5.43
CA GLU A 561 55.98 -12.20 -4.00
C GLU A 561 56.39 -11.09 -2.98
N CYS A 562 56.24 -11.19 -1.65
CA CYS A 562 55.18 -11.68 -0.74
C CYS A 562 55.50 -11.15 0.70
N GLU A 563 54.58 -11.35 1.66
CA GLU A 563 54.77 -11.28 3.15
C GLU A 563 55.12 -9.90 3.77
N VAL A 564 54.52 -9.38 4.87
CA VAL A 564 54.03 -9.86 6.19
C VAL A 564 55.03 -9.59 7.34
N GLN A 565 54.70 -8.62 8.21
CA GLN A 565 54.84 -8.54 9.68
C GLN A 565 54.51 -7.08 10.10
N GLN A 566 53.61 -6.72 11.02
CA GLN A 566 53.19 -7.18 12.36
C GLN A 566 53.91 -6.45 13.52
N ASP A 567 53.17 -6.25 14.62
CA ASP A 567 53.49 -5.64 15.93
C ASP A 567 53.27 -4.10 16.03
N LEU A 568 52.30 -3.60 16.85
CA LEU A 568 52.19 -3.59 18.34
C LEU A 568 53.26 -2.68 18.96
N ASP A 569 52.94 -1.68 19.79
CA ASP A 569 52.25 -1.88 21.07
C ASP A 569 51.58 -0.63 21.69
N PHE A 570 50.99 -0.81 22.89
CA PHE A 570 50.12 0.13 23.62
C PHE A 570 50.84 0.91 24.76
N VAL A 571 50.04 1.56 25.66
CA VAL A 571 50.40 2.28 26.92
C VAL A 571 50.76 3.77 26.72
N GLY A 572 50.26 4.74 27.50
CA GLY A 572 49.29 4.74 28.61
C GLY A 572 49.68 5.74 29.72
N LEU A 573 48.70 6.14 30.56
CA LEU A 573 48.86 6.98 31.79
C LEU A 573 49.17 8.48 31.57
N THR A 574 48.88 9.46 32.44
CA THR A 574 47.72 9.91 33.28
C THR A 574 48.22 11.12 34.12
N GLU A 575 47.30 11.85 34.78
CA GLU A 575 47.54 12.82 35.89
C GLU A 575 48.04 14.27 35.62
N ALA A 576 47.07 15.19 35.57
CA ALA A 576 46.76 16.21 36.60
C ALA A 576 47.79 17.25 37.16
N ASN A 577 47.22 18.44 37.38
CA ASN A 577 47.49 19.47 38.41
C ASN A 577 48.53 20.60 38.23
N ASP A 578 47.96 21.78 37.97
CA ASP A 578 47.99 23.00 38.82
C ASP A 578 49.12 24.07 38.80
N THR A 579 48.62 25.31 38.69
CA THR A 579 49.09 26.58 39.27
C THR A 579 50.23 27.42 38.64
N ALA A 580 49.77 28.53 38.02
CA ALA A 580 50.06 29.92 38.43
C ALA A 580 51.28 30.71 37.86
N ASN A 581 50.89 31.71 37.04
CA ASN A 581 51.27 33.14 37.14
C ASN A 581 52.64 33.69 36.66
N ARG A 582 52.50 34.65 35.71
CA ARG A 582 53.16 35.99 35.58
C ARG A 582 54.19 36.24 34.46
N LEU A 583 53.84 37.27 33.68
CA LEU A 583 54.69 38.36 33.14
C LEU A 583 55.81 38.03 32.14
N GLY A 584 55.60 38.49 30.89
CA GLY A 584 56.52 39.47 30.28
C GLY A 584 57.44 39.03 29.14
N ALA A 585 57.16 39.60 27.96
CA ALA A 585 58.10 39.90 26.85
C ALA A 585 58.76 38.75 26.04
N ALA A 586 58.85 39.00 24.72
CA ALA A 586 59.69 38.32 23.72
C ALA A 586 61.18 38.74 23.87
N PRO A 587 62.19 38.31 23.05
CA PRO A 587 62.17 37.64 21.72
C PRO A 587 63.26 36.51 21.62
N PRO A 588 63.94 36.17 20.48
CA PRO A 588 63.71 36.45 19.06
C PRO A 588 63.75 35.20 18.12
N GLU A 589 63.74 35.49 16.82
CA GLU A 589 63.62 34.61 15.65
C GLU A 589 64.77 33.61 15.41
N LEU A 590 64.47 32.55 14.65
CA LEU A 590 65.44 31.83 13.83
C LEU A 590 64.83 31.59 12.45
N ALA A 591 65.39 32.24 11.43
CA ALA A 591 64.81 32.32 10.10
C ALA A 591 65.03 31.05 9.26
N VAL A 592 63.98 30.62 8.54
CA VAL A 592 64.10 29.71 7.38
C VAL A 592 63.65 30.47 6.14
N ALA A 593 64.50 30.48 5.11
CA ALA A 593 64.34 31.35 3.96
C ALA A 593 63.17 30.93 3.03
N ALA A 594 62.09 31.69 3.04
CA ALA A 594 61.06 31.62 2.01
C ALA A 594 61.56 32.35 0.74
N LYS A 595 61.81 31.60 -0.33
CA LYS A 595 62.26 32.12 -1.63
C LYS A 595 61.08 32.83 -2.31
N GLY A 596 60.96 34.14 -2.10
CA GLY A 596 59.82 34.94 -2.54
C GLY A 596 59.61 34.90 -4.06
N ILE A 597 58.48 34.34 -4.49
CA ILE A 597 57.97 34.49 -5.85
C ILE A 597 57.34 35.88 -5.94
N SER A 598 58.07 36.86 -6.50
CA SER A 598 57.50 38.16 -6.84
C SER A 598 56.46 37.99 -7.96
N MET A 599 55.18 37.89 -7.59
CA MET A 599 54.09 37.94 -8.55
C MET A 599 53.78 39.39 -8.91
N ASP A 600 54.06 39.77 -10.15
CA ASP A 600 53.70 41.09 -10.67
C ASP A 600 52.20 41.36 -10.53
N THR A 601 51.81 42.58 -10.17
CA THR A 601 50.42 43.01 -9.96
C THR A 601 49.41 42.51 -11.01
N PRO A 602 49.68 42.52 -12.34
CA PRO A 602 48.74 41.95 -13.32
C PRO A 602 48.52 40.44 -13.18
N LYS A 603 49.52 39.66 -12.73
CA LYS A 603 49.36 38.21 -12.49
C LYS A 603 48.46 37.94 -11.29
N ILE A 604 48.58 38.76 -10.24
CA ILE A 604 47.67 38.71 -9.07
C ILE A 604 46.23 39.06 -9.51
N LEU A 605 46.06 40.08 -10.34
CA LEU A 605 44.74 40.46 -10.87
C LEU A 605 44.10 39.35 -11.71
N VAL A 606 44.87 38.70 -12.60
CA VAL A 606 44.39 37.55 -13.39
C VAL A 606 44.01 36.37 -12.49
N LEU A 607 44.80 36.08 -11.46
CA LEU A 607 44.51 34.98 -10.52
C LEU A 607 43.27 35.28 -9.66
N LEU A 608 43.05 36.54 -9.26
CA LEU A 608 41.82 36.99 -8.59
C LEU A 608 40.59 36.94 -9.52
N MET A 609 40.73 37.31 -10.80
CA MET A 609 39.64 37.16 -11.79
C MET A 609 39.29 35.68 -12.00
N PHE A 610 40.29 34.79 -12.08
CA PHE A 610 40.06 33.35 -12.18
C PHE A 610 39.40 32.78 -10.92
N ALA A 611 39.88 33.15 -9.73
CA ALA A 611 39.31 32.70 -8.46
C ALA A 611 37.88 33.19 -8.24
N THR A 612 37.55 34.44 -8.62
CA THR A 612 36.18 34.97 -8.52
C THR A 612 35.25 34.35 -9.56
N ALA A 613 35.71 34.10 -10.79
CA ALA A 613 34.95 33.34 -11.79
C ALA A 613 34.69 31.89 -11.35
N MET A 614 35.69 31.21 -10.80
CA MET A 614 35.56 29.85 -10.25
C MET A 614 34.61 29.81 -9.06
N LEU A 615 34.69 30.75 -8.12
CA LEU A 615 33.75 30.86 -7.00
C LEU A 615 32.33 31.15 -7.48
N SER A 616 32.16 32.04 -8.47
CA SER A 616 30.85 32.32 -9.08
C SER A 616 30.27 31.07 -9.76
N TRP A 617 31.09 30.28 -10.45
CA TRP A 617 30.67 29.02 -11.07
C TRP A 617 30.28 27.98 -10.01
N ILE A 618 31.04 27.83 -8.93
CA ILE A 618 30.69 26.93 -7.81
C ILE A 618 29.38 27.35 -7.15
N LEU A 619 29.19 28.65 -6.86
CA LEU A 619 27.94 29.14 -6.27
C LEU A 619 26.75 28.94 -7.22
N ALA A 620 26.96 29.06 -8.53
CA ALA A 620 25.94 28.79 -9.53
C ALA A 620 25.60 27.29 -9.63
N THR A 621 26.59 26.38 -9.61
CA THR A 621 26.32 24.93 -9.64
C THR A 621 25.64 24.45 -8.36
N VAL A 622 26.03 24.95 -7.19
CA VAL A 622 25.33 24.69 -5.91
C VAL A 622 23.89 25.19 -6.00
N LYS A 623 23.65 26.41 -6.49
CA LYS A 623 22.29 26.92 -6.70
C LYS A 623 21.47 26.02 -7.63
N TRP A 624 22.02 25.61 -8.78
CA TRP A 624 21.29 24.75 -9.71
C TRP A 624 21.04 23.34 -9.17
N ALA A 625 21.91 22.82 -8.30
CA ALA A 625 21.68 21.56 -7.59
C ALA A 625 20.51 21.69 -6.61
N VAL A 626 20.46 22.76 -5.82
CA VAL A 626 19.34 23.08 -4.90
C VAL A 626 18.04 23.32 -5.66
N ASP A 627 18.09 24.04 -6.80
CA ASP A 627 16.95 24.28 -7.67
C ASP A 627 16.51 23.01 -8.46
N GLY A 628 17.27 21.91 -8.39
CA GLY A 628 17.02 20.67 -9.15
C GLY A 628 17.27 20.75 -10.66
N SER A 629 17.84 21.86 -11.16
CA SER A 629 18.06 22.13 -12.59
C SER A 629 19.46 21.79 -13.10
N LEU A 630 20.37 21.36 -12.23
CA LEU A 630 21.75 21.02 -12.60
C LEU A 630 21.85 19.93 -13.69
N PRO A 631 21.12 18.78 -13.63
CA PRO A 631 21.29 17.72 -14.63
C PRO A 631 20.91 18.19 -16.04
N ALA A 632 19.81 18.94 -16.18
CA ALA A 632 19.42 19.56 -17.43
C ALA A 632 20.44 20.58 -17.98
N ARG A 633 21.09 21.37 -17.11
CA ARG A 633 22.16 22.30 -17.53
C ARG A 633 23.39 21.56 -18.02
N LEU A 634 23.78 20.49 -17.32
CA LEU A 634 24.87 19.61 -17.76
C LEU A 634 24.54 18.93 -19.09
N ALA A 635 23.28 18.53 -19.32
CA ALA A 635 22.82 17.98 -20.60
C ALA A 635 22.89 19.02 -21.73
N VAL A 636 22.37 20.25 -21.52
CA VAL A 636 22.46 21.36 -22.48
C VAL A 636 23.91 21.75 -22.79
N TRP A 637 24.85 21.51 -21.88
CA TRP A 637 26.28 21.72 -22.09
C TRP A 637 27.01 20.53 -22.71
N GLY A 638 26.33 19.43 -23.03
CA GLY A 638 26.94 18.21 -23.57
C GLY A 638 27.80 17.43 -22.58
N LEU A 639 27.68 17.69 -21.28
CA LEU A 639 28.40 16.99 -20.21
C LEU A 639 27.65 15.74 -19.70
N LEU A 640 26.36 15.62 -20.00
CA LEU A 640 25.53 14.43 -19.73
C LEU A 640 24.62 14.14 -20.94
N PRO A 641 24.26 12.87 -21.20
CA PRO A 641 23.17 12.56 -22.13
C PRO A 641 21.83 13.07 -21.60
N GLU A 642 20.92 13.48 -22.47
CA GLU A 642 19.67 14.13 -22.08
C GLU A 642 18.73 13.25 -21.25
N ALA A 643 18.78 11.93 -21.45
CA ALA A 643 18.07 10.96 -20.61
C ALA A 643 18.44 11.09 -19.11
N PHE A 644 19.66 11.51 -18.76
CA PHE A 644 20.08 11.76 -17.38
C PHE A 644 19.48 13.05 -16.79
N ALA A 645 18.87 13.91 -17.61
CA ALA A 645 18.05 15.01 -17.10
C ALA A 645 16.68 14.53 -16.60
N ALA A 646 16.22 13.34 -16.97
CA ALA A 646 14.92 12.78 -16.58
C ALA A 646 14.89 12.10 -15.19
N ILE A 647 15.79 12.51 -14.29
CA ILE A 647 15.81 12.04 -12.89
C ILE A 647 14.83 12.79 -11.96
N SER A 648 14.25 13.91 -12.42
CA SER A 648 13.20 14.63 -11.69
C SER A 648 12.43 15.56 -12.62
N VAL A 649 11.17 15.84 -12.28
CA VAL A 649 10.32 16.80 -13.00
C VAL A 649 10.98 18.19 -13.12
N ARG A 650 11.60 18.70 -12.05
CA ARG A 650 12.26 20.02 -12.07
C ARG A 650 13.43 20.09 -13.05
N SER A 651 14.20 19.00 -13.15
CA SER A 651 15.27 18.89 -14.14
C SER A 651 14.68 18.87 -15.55
N VAL A 652 13.66 18.07 -15.82
CA VAL A 652 12.98 18.01 -17.14
C VAL A 652 12.34 19.34 -17.54
N ALA A 653 11.62 19.99 -16.62
CA ALA A 653 11.06 21.32 -16.85
C ALA A 653 12.15 22.35 -17.17
N ALA A 654 13.32 22.24 -16.52
CA ALA A 654 14.48 23.05 -16.86
C ALA A 654 15.09 22.67 -18.22
N LEU A 655 15.13 21.39 -18.62
CA LEU A 655 15.61 20.95 -19.92
C LEU A 655 14.75 21.54 -21.04
N LEU A 656 13.44 21.35 -20.99
CA LEU A 656 12.48 21.87 -21.97
C LEU A 656 12.57 23.40 -22.11
N ARG A 657 12.84 24.12 -21.01
CA ARG A 657 13.00 25.59 -21.02
C ARG A 657 14.36 26.06 -21.55
N LEU A 658 15.44 25.33 -21.26
CA LEU A 658 16.81 25.77 -21.53
C LEU A 658 17.34 25.30 -22.89
N LYS A 659 16.86 24.16 -23.38
CA LYS A 659 17.30 23.57 -24.64
C LYS A 659 16.49 24.19 -25.79
N SER A 660 17.19 24.64 -26.84
CA SER A 660 16.58 25.27 -28.02
C SER A 660 16.32 24.30 -29.19
N GLY A 661 16.45 23.00 -28.97
CA GLY A 661 16.35 21.97 -30.02
C GLY A 661 15.54 20.75 -29.59
N SER A 662 15.22 19.92 -30.59
CA SER A 662 14.36 18.73 -30.50
C SER A 662 14.72 17.79 -29.34
N THR A 663 13.76 17.51 -28.46
CA THR A 663 13.79 16.55 -27.34
C THR A 663 12.62 15.58 -27.53
N PRO A 664 12.70 14.67 -28.52
CA PRO A 664 11.53 13.95 -29.01
C PRO A 664 11.01 12.89 -28.04
N VAL A 665 11.83 12.40 -27.10
CA VAL A 665 11.44 11.37 -26.13
C VAL A 665 11.70 11.86 -24.71
N LEU A 666 10.72 11.69 -23.83
CA LEU A 666 10.80 12.00 -22.41
C LEU A 666 10.32 10.82 -21.56
N ALA A 667 11.25 10.14 -20.88
CA ALA A 667 10.97 9.02 -20.00
C ALA A 667 11.18 9.38 -18.52
N LEU A 668 10.09 9.53 -17.77
CA LEU A 668 10.05 9.85 -16.34
C LEU A 668 9.54 8.63 -15.56
N LYS A 669 10.45 7.90 -14.92
CA LYS A 669 10.14 6.72 -14.10
C LYS A 669 10.28 7.02 -12.61
N THR A 670 9.33 6.56 -11.78
CA THR A 670 9.33 6.67 -10.31
C THR A 670 9.59 8.08 -9.74
N CYS A 671 9.26 9.15 -10.48
CA CYS A 671 9.64 10.52 -10.11
C CYS A 671 8.60 11.61 -10.43
N ILE A 672 7.46 11.26 -11.02
CA ILE A 672 6.31 12.16 -11.17
C ILE A 672 5.20 11.75 -10.20
N SER A 673 4.53 12.73 -9.62
CA SER A 673 3.39 12.58 -8.72
C SER A 673 2.45 13.78 -8.83
N ASP A 674 1.22 13.66 -8.35
CA ASP A 674 0.25 14.76 -8.41
C ASP A 674 0.74 16.04 -7.69
N GLY A 675 1.64 15.90 -6.72
CA GLY A 675 2.26 17.04 -6.03
C GLY A 675 3.35 17.77 -6.83
N ASN A 676 3.86 17.20 -7.92
CA ASN A 676 4.90 17.81 -8.76
C ASN A 676 4.55 17.91 -10.26
N VAL A 677 3.45 17.29 -10.69
CA VAL A 677 3.03 17.21 -12.10
C VAL A 677 2.75 18.57 -12.75
N GLU A 678 2.27 19.58 -12.01
CA GLU A 678 2.02 20.92 -12.58
C GLU A 678 3.32 21.64 -13.01
N ASP A 679 4.48 21.34 -12.39
CA ASP A 679 5.78 21.85 -12.88
C ASP A 679 6.08 21.30 -14.29
N LEU A 680 5.76 20.02 -14.55
CA LEU A 680 5.88 19.41 -15.88
C LEU A 680 4.82 19.94 -16.84
N ALA A 681 3.56 20.00 -16.40
CA ALA A 681 2.43 20.47 -17.18
C ALA A 681 2.68 21.90 -17.68
N GLN A 682 3.15 22.81 -16.81
CA GLN A 682 3.50 24.17 -17.20
C GLN A 682 4.68 24.23 -18.18
N ALA A 683 5.67 23.33 -18.06
CA ALA A 683 6.77 23.23 -19.01
C ALA A 683 6.30 22.71 -20.38
N LEU A 684 5.43 21.71 -20.41
CA LEU A 684 4.83 21.18 -21.64
C LEU A 684 3.96 22.23 -22.35
N ARG A 685 3.07 22.93 -21.63
CA ARG A 685 2.23 24.03 -22.17
C ARG A 685 3.06 25.12 -22.87
N ARG A 686 4.24 25.46 -22.33
CA ARG A 686 5.07 26.58 -22.83
C ARG A 686 6.15 26.18 -23.82
N HIS A 687 6.73 24.99 -23.67
CA HIS A 687 7.96 24.60 -24.36
C HIS A 687 7.86 23.24 -25.07
N GLY A 688 6.84 22.41 -24.79
CA GLY A 688 6.72 21.07 -25.39
C GLY A 688 6.68 21.08 -26.91
N LYS A 689 5.99 22.06 -27.52
CA LYS A 689 5.96 22.23 -28.98
C LYS A 689 7.30 22.72 -29.55
N GLN A 690 8.01 23.61 -28.85
CA GLN A 690 9.35 24.06 -29.25
C GLN A 690 10.39 22.94 -29.14
N ALA A 691 10.20 22.05 -28.17
CA ALA A 691 11.03 20.86 -27.97
C ALA A 691 10.66 19.70 -28.90
N GLU A 692 9.67 19.84 -29.80
CA GLU A 692 9.26 18.78 -30.74
C GLU A 692 9.02 17.42 -30.06
N LEU A 693 8.38 17.43 -28.87
CA LEU A 693 8.16 16.23 -28.07
C LEU A 693 7.17 15.28 -28.75
N GLN A 694 7.63 14.06 -29.08
CA GLN A 694 6.86 13.02 -29.77
C GLN A 694 6.45 11.85 -28.85
N SER A 695 7.28 11.46 -27.87
CA SER A 695 7.01 10.37 -26.93
C SER A 695 7.09 10.83 -25.47
N LEU A 696 6.07 10.47 -24.69
CA LEU A 696 6.00 10.70 -23.25
C LEU A 696 5.80 9.37 -22.53
N GLU A 697 6.84 8.90 -21.85
CA GLU A 697 6.85 7.64 -21.12
C GLU A 697 6.83 7.90 -19.61
N LEU A 698 5.75 7.51 -18.93
CA LEU A 698 5.54 7.70 -17.50
C LEU A 698 5.37 6.39 -16.70
N PRO A 699 6.20 5.34 -16.90
CA PRO A 699 5.97 4.06 -16.26
C PRO A 699 6.40 4.02 -14.79
N TYR A 700 5.73 3.20 -13.96
CA TYR A 700 6.02 3.01 -12.53
C TYR A 700 5.98 4.30 -11.68
N ASN A 701 4.96 5.14 -11.87
CA ASN A 701 4.75 6.36 -11.10
C ASN A 701 3.52 6.20 -10.20
N HIS A 702 3.65 5.40 -9.14
CA HIS A 702 2.54 5.01 -8.26
C HIS A 702 1.86 6.17 -7.51
N GLU A 703 2.48 7.35 -7.47
CA GLU A 703 1.93 8.59 -6.88
C GLU A 703 1.27 9.53 -7.93
N LEU A 704 1.18 9.11 -9.20
CA LEU A 704 0.48 9.82 -10.27
C LEU A 704 -0.94 9.24 -10.38
N THR A 705 -1.98 10.03 -10.13
CA THR A 705 -3.39 9.59 -10.22
C THR A 705 -4.06 10.10 -11.51
N GLU A 706 -5.36 9.85 -11.66
CA GLU A 706 -6.19 10.46 -12.70
C GLU A 706 -5.96 11.97 -12.81
N THR A 707 -5.85 12.67 -11.68
CA THR A 707 -5.77 14.14 -11.68
C THR A 707 -4.48 14.65 -12.30
N GLY A 708 -3.35 14.00 -12.00
CA GLY A 708 -2.06 14.34 -12.60
C GLY A 708 -1.99 13.99 -14.08
N VAL A 709 -2.48 12.82 -14.50
CA VAL A 709 -2.58 12.47 -15.92
C VAL A 709 -3.48 13.48 -16.66
N GLN A 710 -4.58 13.92 -16.04
CA GLN A 710 -5.49 14.90 -16.64
C GLN A 710 -4.82 16.27 -16.83
N GLN A 711 -4.01 16.73 -15.86
CA GLN A 711 -3.23 17.96 -16.00
C GLN A 711 -2.19 17.87 -17.13
N LEU A 712 -1.58 16.70 -17.34
CA LEU A 712 -0.64 16.46 -18.45
C LEU A 712 -1.35 16.42 -19.81
N VAL A 713 -2.49 15.73 -19.92
CA VAL A 713 -3.31 15.73 -21.14
C VAL A 713 -3.79 17.14 -21.47
N GLN A 714 -4.27 17.88 -20.47
CA GLN A 714 -4.63 19.30 -20.65
C GLN A 714 -3.42 20.12 -21.11
N ALA A 715 -2.24 19.90 -20.53
CA ALA A 715 -1.03 20.62 -20.94
C ALA A 715 -0.56 20.32 -22.37
N VAL A 716 -0.63 19.05 -22.80
CA VAL A 716 -0.31 18.61 -24.16
C VAL A 716 -1.30 19.22 -25.16
N THR A 717 -2.60 19.20 -24.84
CA THR A 717 -3.64 19.75 -25.73
C THR A 717 -3.61 21.28 -25.81
N GLU A 718 -3.47 22.00 -24.69
CA GLU A 718 -3.34 23.46 -24.66
C GLU A 718 -2.03 23.96 -25.27
N GLY A 719 -0.92 23.24 -25.04
CA GLY A 719 0.39 23.57 -25.61
C GLY A 719 0.52 23.27 -27.11
N GLY A 720 -0.46 22.57 -27.70
CA GLY A 720 -0.41 22.15 -29.11
C GLY A 720 0.78 21.24 -29.43
N VAL A 721 1.12 20.36 -28.49
CA VAL A 721 2.21 19.38 -28.60
C VAL A 721 1.75 18.23 -29.48
N GLU A 722 2.54 17.88 -30.49
CA GLU A 722 2.21 16.86 -31.50
C GLU A 722 2.73 15.49 -31.06
N LEU A 723 2.18 15.00 -29.94
CA LEU A 723 2.56 13.73 -29.34
C LEU A 723 2.11 12.54 -30.22
N GLU A 724 3.05 11.64 -30.51
CA GLU A 724 2.86 10.41 -31.28
C GLU A 724 2.74 9.17 -30.36
N GLU A 725 3.43 9.15 -29.22
CA GLU A 725 3.48 8.02 -28.29
C GLU A 725 3.22 8.44 -26.83
N LEU A 726 2.38 7.66 -26.15
CA LEU A 726 2.09 7.80 -24.72
C LEU A 726 2.16 6.44 -24.02
N ASP A 727 3.01 6.35 -23.00
CA ASP A 727 3.15 5.15 -22.17
C ASP A 727 2.82 5.47 -20.71
N LEU A 728 1.74 4.88 -20.18
CA LEU A 728 1.35 4.97 -18.77
C LEU A 728 1.46 3.62 -18.04
N SER A 729 2.28 2.70 -18.54
CA SER A 729 2.39 1.34 -18.02
C SER A 729 2.83 1.24 -16.55
N PHE A 730 2.44 0.15 -15.87
CA PHE A 730 2.76 -0.15 -14.48
C PHE A 730 2.28 0.92 -13.49
N ASN A 731 1.13 1.54 -13.81
CA ASN A 731 0.43 2.51 -13.00
C ASN A 731 -0.95 1.96 -12.59
N ALA A 732 -0.91 0.85 -11.84
CA ALA A 732 -2.09 0.10 -11.39
C ALA A 732 -3.15 0.94 -10.64
N GLN A 733 -2.76 2.10 -10.09
CA GLN A 733 -3.64 3.06 -9.42
C GLN A 733 -4.53 3.88 -10.36
N LEU A 734 -4.23 3.93 -11.68
CA LEU A 734 -5.03 4.72 -12.63
C LEU A 734 -6.35 4.02 -13.00
N GLY A 735 -6.37 2.69 -13.07
CA GLY A 735 -7.55 1.91 -13.44
C GLY A 735 -8.22 2.38 -14.74
N ASP A 736 -9.54 2.22 -14.82
CA ASP A 736 -10.33 2.64 -15.99
C ASP A 736 -10.28 4.15 -16.28
N ALA A 737 -9.86 4.96 -15.30
CA ALA A 737 -9.69 6.40 -15.50
C ALA A 737 -8.52 6.74 -16.45
N ALA A 738 -7.51 5.87 -16.56
CA ALA A 738 -6.41 6.02 -17.52
C ALA A 738 -6.95 6.25 -18.94
N VAL A 739 -7.83 5.35 -19.41
CA VAL A 739 -8.46 5.44 -20.74
C VAL A 739 -9.31 6.68 -20.86
N ARG A 740 -10.19 6.96 -19.88
CA ARG A 740 -11.07 8.14 -19.88
C ARG A 740 -10.28 9.44 -20.11
N VAL A 741 -9.13 9.58 -19.47
CA VAL A 741 -8.32 10.80 -19.51
C VAL A 741 -7.45 10.90 -20.77
N VAL A 742 -6.89 9.81 -21.28
CA VAL A 742 -6.03 9.86 -22.49
C VAL A 742 -6.80 9.83 -23.81
N LEU A 743 -8.08 9.42 -23.80
CA LEU A 743 -8.94 9.33 -24.98
C LEU A 743 -8.93 10.60 -25.87
N PRO A 744 -8.93 11.85 -25.34
CA PRO A 744 -8.84 13.06 -26.16
C PRO A 744 -7.56 13.17 -27.01
N LEU A 745 -6.44 12.54 -26.61
CA LEU A 745 -5.19 12.52 -27.37
C LEU A 745 -5.21 11.48 -28.51
N CYS A 746 -6.05 10.46 -28.37
CA CYS A 746 -6.14 9.32 -29.29
C CYS A 746 -7.15 9.54 -30.44
N VAL A 747 -7.85 10.68 -30.45
CA VAL A 747 -8.86 11.06 -31.45
C VAL A 747 -8.54 12.44 -32.06
N PRO A 748 -9.03 12.75 -33.28
CA PRO A 748 -8.79 14.04 -33.91
C PRO A 748 -9.24 15.24 -33.05
N PRO A 749 -8.47 16.34 -33.00
CA PRO A 749 -7.35 16.67 -33.90
C PRO A 749 -5.98 16.09 -33.53
N PHE A 750 -5.86 15.42 -32.38
CA PHE A 750 -4.60 14.87 -31.87
C PHE A 750 -4.22 13.56 -32.57
N ARG A 751 -2.97 13.14 -32.41
CA ARG A 751 -2.30 12.13 -33.26
C ARG A 751 -1.47 11.09 -32.50
N VAL A 752 -1.80 10.81 -31.23
CA VAL A 752 -1.19 9.67 -30.55
C VAL A 752 -1.52 8.41 -31.34
N SER A 753 -0.48 7.77 -31.87
CA SER A 753 -0.54 6.55 -32.68
C SER A 753 -0.09 5.32 -31.89
N THR A 754 0.71 5.50 -30.84
CA THR A 754 1.10 4.44 -29.90
C THR A 754 0.56 4.75 -28.51
N LEU A 755 -0.28 3.86 -27.97
CA LEU A 755 -0.75 3.91 -26.59
C LEU A 755 -0.39 2.62 -25.86
N ARG A 756 0.38 2.73 -24.75
CA ARG A 756 0.69 1.61 -23.87
C ARG A 756 0.11 1.82 -22.47
N LEU A 757 -0.67 0.83 -22.04
CA LEU A 757 -1.35 0.78 -20.75
C LEU A 757 -1.14 -0.62 -20.13
N VAL A 758 0.12 -1.07 -20.01
CA VAL A 758 0.41 -2.38 -19.37
C VAL A 758 0.17 -2.28 -17.88
N ASP A 759 -0.48 -3.28 -17.27
CA ASP A 759 -0.59 -3.38 -15.80
C ASP A 759 -1.07 -2.06 -15.16
N CYS A 760 -2.16 -1.52 -15.71
CA CYS A 760 -2.82 -0.29 -15.27
C CYS A 760 -4.11 -0.56 -14.48
N SER A 761 -4.36 -1.82 -14.09
CA SER A 761 -5.62 -2.30 -13.51
C SER A 761 -6.85 -1.99 -14.37
N LEU A 762 -6.73 -2.03 -15.70
CA LEU A 762 -7.87 -1.82 -16.58
C LEU A 762 -8.89 -2.96 -16.45
N GLY A 763 -10.15 -2.59 -16.29
CA GLY A 763 -11.31 -3.46 -16.27
C GLY A 763 -12.21 -3.27 -17.49
N CYS A 764 -13.47 -3.65 -17.31
CA CYS A 764 -14.44 -3.75 -18.39
C CYS A 764 -14.85 -2.39 -18.98
N ASP A 765 -14.87 -1.33 -18.17
CA ASP A 765 -15.39 -0.04 -18.62
C ASP A 765 -14.35 0.76 -19.42
N ALA A 766 -13.05 0.53 -19.19
CA ALA A 766 -11.99 1.00 -20.07
C ALA A 766 -12.16 0.49 -21.51
N LEU A 767 -12.38 -0.82 -21.68
CA LEU A 767 -12.60 -1.40 -23.02
C LEU A 767 -13.86 -0.85 -23.69
N LYS A 768 -14.97 -0.69 -22.96
CA LYS A 768 -16.21 -0.07 -23.49
C LYS A 768 -15.98 1.36 -23.95
N LEU A 769 -15.18 2.16 -23.22
CA LEU A 769 -14.87 3.54 -23.61
C LEU A 769 -14.02 3.61 -24.89
N LEU A 770 -13.05 2.69 -25.07
CA LEU A 770 -12.30 2.55 -26.32
C LEU A 770 -13.22 2.12 -27.47
N ALA A 771 -14.05 1.09 -27.25
CA ALA A 771 -15.00 0.54 -28.22
C ALA A 771 -15.96 1.60 -28.77
N GLN A 772 -16.60 2.37 -27.87
CA GLN A 772 -17.48 3.51 -28.22
C GLN A 772 -16.81 4.56 -29.13
N HIS A 773 -15.49 4.61 -29.15
CA HIS A 773 -14.70 5.57 -29.93
C HIS A 773 -13.85 4.91 -31.02
N ALA A 774 -13.92 3.59 -31.23
CA ALA A 774 -12.98 2.83 -32.06
C ALA A 774 -12.84 3.40 -33.47
N THR A 775 -13.96 3.67 -34.14
CA THR A 775 -14.01 4.29 -35.48
C THR A 775 -13.35 5.67 -35.59
N ARG A 776 -13.11 6.35 -34.46
CA ARG A 776 -12.45 7.65 -34.35
C ARG A 776 -11.00 7.56 -33.84
N LEU A 777 -10.58 6.42 -33.28
CA LEU A 777 -9.22 6.23 -32.79
C LEU A 777 -8.20 6.33 -33.94
N ARG A 778 -7.04 6.91 -33.64
CA ARG A 778 -5.90 7.05 -34.55
C ARG A 778 -4.68 6.25 -34.09
N LEU A 779 -4.93 5.22 -33.28
CA LEU A 779 -3.92 4.30 -32.77
C LEU A 779 -3.52 3.28 -33.83
N ASN A 780 -2.23 3.24 -34.15
CA ASN A 780 -1.60 2.16 -34.91
C ASN A 780 -1.19 1.01 -33.96
N VAL A 781 -0.79 1.34 -32.73
CA VAL A 781 -0.31 0.40 -31.71
C VAL A 781 -1.11 0.58 -30.42
N LEU A 782 -1.75 -0.49 -29.95
CA LEU A 782 -2.48 -0.53 -28.68
C LEU A 782 -1.98 -1.70 -27.83
N HIS A 783 -1.39 -1.39 -26.68
CA HIS A 783 -0.75 -2.38 -25.82
C HIS A 783 -1.42 -2.43 -24.44
N LEU A 784 -2.27 -3.44 -24.24
CA LEU A 784 -3.18 -3.63 -23.08
C LEU A 784 -2.78 -4.81 -22.17
N SER A 785 -1.60 -5.39 -22.40
CA SER A 785 -1.06 -6.53 -21.66
C SER A 785 -1.12 -6.39 -20.13
N ALA A 786 -1.18 -7.52 -19.42
CA ALA A 786 -1.25 -7.63 -17.95
C ALA A 786 -2.48 -6.99 -17.27
N ASN A 787 -3.48 -6.53 -18.03
CA ASN A 787 -4.80 -6.17 -17.50
C ASN A 787 -5.76 -7.36 -17.61
N LYS A 788 -6.51 -7.65 -16.54
CA LYS A 788 -7.36 -8.84 -16.43
C LYS A 788 -8.77 -8.54 -16.96
N PHE A 789 -9.04 -8.95 -18.20
CA PHE A 789 -10.35 -8.82 -18.81
C PHE A 789 -11.15 -10.12 -18.62
N THR A 790 -12.46 -10.04 -18.36
CA THR A 790 -13.30 -11.22 -18.12
C THR A 790 -14.62 -11.14 -18.88
N GLY A 791 -14.80 -11.98 -19.91
CA GLY A 791 -16.08 -12.18 -20.60
C GLY A 791 -16.56 -10.96 -21.38
N LEU A 792 -15.75 -10.46 -22.32
CA LEU A 792 -16.00 -9.23 -23.09
C LEU A 792 -15.57 -9.33 -24.56
N GLY A 793 -15.50 -10.53 -25.14
CA GLY A 793 -15.09 -10.78 -26.53
C GLY A 793 -15.68 -9.77 -27.53
N ASP A 794 -16.99 -9.52 -27.45
CA ASP A 794 -17.70 -8.56 -28.31
C ASP A 794 -17.18 -7.11 -28.20
N ILE A 795 -16.81 -6.65 -27.00
CA ILE A 795 -16.30 -5.28 -26.78
C ILE A 795 -14.86 -5.18 -27.30
N LEU A 796 -14.06 -6.24 -27.15
CA LEU A 796 -12.72 -6.30 -27.73
C LEU A 796 -12.78 -6.32 -29.27
N VAL A 797 -13.78 -6.99 -29.85
CA VAL A 797 -14.11 -6.97 -31.28
C VAL A 797 -14.43 -5.55 -31.76
N GLU A 798 -15.23 -4.76 -31.03
CA GLU A 798 -15.47 -3.35 -31.33
C GLU A 798 -14.18 -2.50 -31.28
N VAL A 799 -13.29 -2.72 -30.31
CA VAL A 799 -11.97 -2.04 -30.26
C VAL A 799 -11.12 -2.39 -31.48
N MET A 800 -11.19 -3.63 -31.97
CA MET A 800 -10.48 -4.09 -33.16
C MET A 800 -11.01 -3.50 -34.48
N GLU A 801 -12.16 -2.82 -34.48
CA GLU A 801 -12.67 -2.04 -35.63
C GLU A 801 -11.98 -0.68 -35.80
N ALA A 802 -11.02 -0.33 -34.93
CA ALA A 802 -10.24 0.89 -35.07
C ALA A 802 -9.51 0.93 -36.43
N PRO A 803 -9.77 1.94 -37.30
CA PRO A 803 -9.55 1.82 -38.74
C PRO A 803 -8.07 1.81 -39.17
N VAL A 804 -7.16 2.15 -38.25
CA VAL A 804 -5.71 2.21 -38.50
C VAL A 804 -4.91 1.34 -37.52
N LEU A 805 -5.57 0.52 -36.70
CA LEU A 805 -4.90 -0.33 -35.72
C LEU A 805 -4.18 -1.49 -36.43
N GLU A 806 -2.85 -1.50 -36.35
CA GLU A 806 -1.98 -2.50 -36.98
C GLU A 806 -1.43 -3.50 -35.94
N ASP A 807 -1.09 -3.03 -34.73
CA ASP A 807 -0.49 -3.85 -33.67
C ASP A 807 -1.36 -3.85 -32.41
N LEU A 808 -1.83 -5.03 -31.99
CA LEU A 808 -2.58 -5.23 -30.75
C LEU A 808 -1.87 -6.23 -29.83
N ALA A 809 -1.64 -5.84 -28.58
CA ALA A 809 -1.02 -6.70 -27.57
C ALA A 809 -1.91 -6.90 -26.34
N LEU A 810 -2.17 -8.18 -26.04
CA LEU A 810 -3.05 -8.68 -25.00
C LEU A 810 -2.32 -9.78 -24.20
N VAL A 811 -1.03 -9.58 -23.91
CA VAL A 811 -0.20 -10.58 -23.21
C VAL A 811 -0.64 -10.67 -21.76
N HIS A 812 -0.87 -11.87 -21.24
CA HIS A 812 -1.33 -12.09 -19.86
C HIS A 812 -2.63 -11.34 -19.48
N CYS A 813 -3.61 -11.35 -20.39
CA CYS A 813 -4.90 -10.69 -20.20
C CYS A 813 -6.02 -11.60 -19.64
N ALA A 814 -5.73 -12.89 -19.43
CA ALA A 814 -6.66 -13.92 -18.96
C ALA A 814 -7.87 -14.16 -19.90
N LEU A 815 -7.64 -14.01 -21.20
CA LEU A 815 -8.66 -14.23 -22.25
C LEU A 815 -9.26 -15.63 -22.16
N SER A 816 -10.60 -15.74 -22.15
CA SER A 816 -11.30 -17.02 -22.21
C SER A 816 -11.35 -17.57 -23.65
N LEU A 817 -11.80 -18.82 -23.81
CA LEU A 817 -12.03 -19.42 -25.13
C LEU A 817 -13.11 -18.66 -25.92
N GLU A 818 -14.10 -18.08 -25.24
CA GLU A 818 -15.15 -17.27 -25.85
C GLU A 818 -14.58 -15.94 -26.37
N ASP A 819 -13.81 -15.23 -25.53
CA ASP A 819 -13.11 -14.00 -25.95
C ASP A 819 -12.18 -14.27 -27.14
N LEU A 820 -11.44 -15.37 -27.10
CA LEU A 820 -10.53 -15.78 -28.18
C LEU A 820 -11.28 -16.14 -29.47
N THR A 821 -12.49 -16.71 -29.36
CA THR A 821 -13.35 -17.02 -30.51
C THR A 821 -13.83 -15.73 -31.17
N SER A 822 -14.34 -14.77 -30.39
CA SER A 822 -14.75 -13.45 -30.90
C SER A 822 -13.58 -12.74 -31.60
N VAL A 823 -12.40 -12.70 -30.97
CA VAL A 823 -11.17 -12.15 -31.57
C VAL A 823 -10.85 -12.84 -32.90
N ALA A 824 -10.84 -14.17 -32.93
CA ALA A 824 -10.51 -14.95 -34.13
C ALA A 824 -11.50 -14.68 -35.29
N GLU A 825 -12.81 -14.66 -35.00
CA GLU A 825 -13.84 -14.39 -36.01
C GLU A 825 -13.75 -12.96 -36.57
N GLN A 826 -13.28 -11.99 -35.79
CA GLN A 826 -13.11 -10.61 -36.24
C GLN A 826 -11.82 -10.36 -37.03
N LEU A 827 -10.73 -11.11 -36.81
CA LEU A 827 -9.44 -10.94 -37.50
C LEU A 827 -9.52 -10.67 -39.03
N PRO A 828 -10.38 -11.34 -39.83
CA PRO A 828 -10.54 -11.10 -41.27
C PRO A 828 -11.02 -9.69 -41.65
N TYR A 829 -11.65 -8.97 -40.72
CA TYR A 829 -12.27 -7.66 -40.94
C TYR A 829 -11.45 -6.50 -40.36
N THR A 830 -10.27 -6.77 -39.79
CA THR A 830 -9.39 -5.78 -39.15
C THR A 830 -8.24 -5.31 -40.04
N SER A 831 -7.60 -4.20 -39.64
CA SER A 831 -6.33 -3.73 -40.22
C SER A 831 -5.09 -4.34 -39.55
N LEU A 832 -5.26 -5.32 -38.65
CA LEU A 832 -4.18 -5.85 -37.82
C LEU A 832 -3.14 -6.62 -38.64
N LYS A 833 -1.87 -6.27 -38.42
CA LYS A 833 -0.66 -6.95 -38.88
C LYS A 833 0.01 -7.75 -37.77
N SER A 834 -0.07 -7.32 -36.51
CA SER A 834 0.51 -8.02 -35.36
C SER A 834 -0.52 -8.25 -34.27
N ILE A 835 -0.57 -9.47 -33.74
CA ILE A 835 -1.32 -9.76 -32.50
C ILE A 835 -0.46 -10.56 -31.52
N GLN A 836 -0.38 -10.08 -30.28
CA GLN A 836 0.39 -10.71 -29.20
C GLN A 836 -0.56 -11.28 -28.14
N LEU A 837 -0.68 -12.62 -28.11
CA LEU A 837 -1.60 -13.37 -27.26
C LEU A 837 -0.86 -14.27 -26.24
N ALA A 838 0.40 -13.95 -25.92
CA ALA A 838 1.22 -14.72 -25.01
C ALA A 838 0.62 -14.80 -23.58
N SER A 839 0.91 -15.88 -22.86
CA SER A 839 0.57 -16.06 -21.43
C SER A 839 -0.95 -15.97 -21.10
N ASN A 840 -1.83 -16.34 -22.05
CA ASN A 840 -3.29 -16.36 -21.90
C ASN A 840 -3.90 -17.75 -21.65
N GLN A 841 -3.06 -18.77 -21.42
CA GLN A 841 -3.51 -20.15 -21.20
C GLN A 841 -4.24 -20.78 -22.40
N ILE A 842 -3.95 -20.31 -23.62
CA ILE A 842 -4.56 -20.82 -24.87
C ILE A 842 -4.15 -22.28 -25.07
N ASP A 843 -5.11 -23.18 -25.24
CA ASP A 843 -4.88 -24.59 -25.54
C ASP A 843 -5.09 -24.91 -27.05
N GLY A 844 -4.98 -26.18 -27.41
CA GLY A 844 -5.22 -26.65 -28.78
C GLY A 844 -6.61 -26.33 -29.35
N THR A 845 -7.64 -26.20 -28.50
CA THR A 845 -8.99 -25.83 -28.95
C THR A 845 -9.03 -24.36 -29.36
N GLY A 846 -8.45 -23.47 -28.54
CA GLY A 846 -8.31 -22.05 -28.86
C GLY A 846 -7.41 -21.80 -30.06
N LEU A 847 -6.29 -22.54 -30.18
CA LEU A 847 -5.40 -22.45 -31.34
C LEU A 847 -6.11 -22.83 -32.64
N LYS A 848 -6.97 -23.85 -32.61
CA LYS A 848 -7.72 -24.30 -33.78
C LYS A 848 -8.68 -23.21 -34.28
N VAL A 849 -9.40 -22.55 -33.37
CA VAL A 849 -10.33 -21.46 -33.72
C VAL A 849 -9.58 -20.28 -34.37
N LEU A 850 -8.43 -19.88 -33.82
CA LEU A 850 -7.53 -18.90 -34.47
C LEU A 850 -7.10 -19.38 -35.87
N ALA A 851 -6.58 -20.61 -35.96
CA ALA A 851 -6.01 -21.17 -37.20
C ALA A 851 -7.03 -21.30 -38.35
N GLU A 852 -8.33 -21.43 -38.06
CA GLU A 852 -9.38 -21.43 -39.07
C GLU A 852 -9.59 -20.05 -39.73
N GLN A 853 -9.26 -18.95 -39.03
CA GLN A 853 -9.47 -17.57 -39.49
C GLN A 853 -8.18 -16.88 -39.95
N LEU A 854 -7.00 -17.25 -39.43
CA LEU A 854 -5.68 -16.73 -39.84
C LEU A 854 -5.50 -16.63 -41.38
N PRO A 855 -5.92 -17.61 -42.21
CA PRO A 855 -5.77 -17.53 -43.67
C PRO A 855 -6.55 -16.39 -44.35
N LYS A 856 -7.58 -15.85 -43.67
CA LYS A 856 -8.43 -14.77 -44.17
C LYS A 856 -8.04 -13.40 -43.60
N SER A 857 -7.18 -13.37 -42.57
CA SER A 857 -6.71 -12.15 -41.90
C SER A 857 -5.58 -11.45 -42.66
N GLN A 858 -5.22 -10.24 -42.22
CA GLN A 858 -4.06 -9.48 -42.70
C GLN A 858 -2.80 -9.68 -41.82
N LEU A 859 -2.86 -10.53 -40.78
CA LEU A 859 -1.77 -10.70 -39.81
C LEU A 859 -0.46 -11.19 -40.46
N ASP A 860 0.63 -10.48 -40.22
CA ASP A 860 2.00 -10.87 -40.55
C ASP A 860 2.78 -11.38 -39.33
N GLU A 861 2.35 -11.05 -38.11
CA GLU A 861 2.99 -11.48 -36.87
C GLU A 861 1.99 -12.01 -35.84
N LEU A 862 2.31 -13.18 -35.28
CA LEU A 862 1.50 -13.87 -34.27
C LEU A 862 2.38 -14.30 -33.09
N GLY A 863 2.12 -13.71 -31.92
CA GLY A 863 2.72 -14.08 -30.64
C GLY A 863 1.82 -15.03 -29.84
N LEU A 864 2.30 -16.25 -29.59
CA LEU A 864 1.61 -17.30 -28.83
C LEU A 864 2.48 -17.89 -27.72
N GLU A 865 3.51 -17.17 -27.28
CA GLU A 865 4.43 -17.61 -26.22
C GLU A 865 3.72 -17.96 -24.90
N GLN A 866 4.29 -18.90 -24.11
CA GLN A 866 3.83 -19.25 -22.76
C GLN A 866 2.33 -19.62 -22.65
N ASN A 867 1.78 -20.28 -23.66
CA ASN A 867 0.43 -20.83 -23.66
C ASN A 867 0.45 -22.35 -23.37
N LEU A 868 -0.70 -23.01 -23.44
CA LEU A 868 -0.87 -24.44 -23.15
C LEU A 868 -0.78 -25.32 -24.41
N LEU A 869 -0.11 -24.84 -25.45
CA LEU A 869 -0.01 -25.53 -26.74
C LEU A 869 0.93 -26.73 -26.68
N LYS A 870 0.52 -27.82 -27.33
CA LYS A 870 1.31 -29.03 -27.54
C LYS A 870 1.63 -29.24 -29.02
N SER A 871 2.48 -30.23 -29.26
CA SER A 871 2.98 -30.62 -30.59
C SER A 871 1.90 -31.09 -31.55
N GLU A 872 0.87 -31.77 -31.03
CA GLU A 872 -0.32 -32.20 -31.77
C GLU A 872 -1.12 -31.00 -32.32
N ASP A 873 -1.18 -29.89 -31.57
CA ASP A 873 -1.96 -28.70 -31.89
C ASP A 873 -1.35 -27.90 -33.04
N LEU A 874 -0.02 -27.91 -33.18
CA LEU A 874 0.69 -27.18 -34.25
C LEU A 874 0.29 -27.62 -35.66
N SER A 875 -0.30 -28.81 -35.82
CA SER A 875 -0.84 -29.31 -37.08
C SER A 875 -1.84 -28.35 -37.72
N CYS A 876 -2.78 -27.78 -36.95
CA CYS A 876 -3.78 -26.84 -37.48
C CYS A 876 -3.12 -25.53 -37.96
N LEU A 877 -2.14 -25.01 -37.22
CA LEU A 877 -1.41 -23.79 -37.57
C LEU A 877 -0.53 -24.01 -38.81
N GLY A 878 0.02 -25.21 -39.01
CA GLY A 878 0.65 -25.62 -40.27
C GLY A 878 -0.31 -25.59 -41.47
N THR A 879 -1.57 -26.01 -41.31
CA THR A 879 -2.58 -25.90 -42.38
C THR A 879 -3.04 -24.47 -42.65
N ALA A 880 -3.00 -23.59 -41.63
CA ALA A 880 -3.27 -22.16 -41.79
C ALA A 880 -2.14 -21.48 -42.59
N TRP A 881 -0.89 -21.72 -42.19
CA TRP A 881 0.31 -21.24 -42.87
C TRP A 881 0.38 -21.69 -44.35
N ALA A 882 0.01 -22.93 -44.64
CA ALA A 882 -0.03 -23.46 -46.01
C ALA A 882 -1.00 -22.70 -46.93
N LYS A 883 -2.03 -22.04 -46.37
CA LYS A 883 -2.99 -21.21 -47.11
C LYS A 883 -2.53 -19.76 -47.21
N ARG A 884 -1.97 -19.21 -46.12
CA ARG A 884 -1.38 -17.87 -46.06
C ARG A 884 -0.18 -17.90 -45.09
N PRO A 885 1.07 -17.89 -45.58
CA PRO A 885 2.23 -17.76 -44.70
C PRO A 885 2.29 -16.33 -44.14
N PHE A 886 2.83 -16.19 -42.93
CA PHE A 886 2.99 -14.90 -42.25
C PHE A 886 4.45 -14.69 -41.84
N SER A 887 4.88 -13.45 -41.66
CA SER A 887 6.30 -13.09 -41.52
C SER A 887 6.96 -13.57 -40.23
N ARG A 888 6.22 -13.59 -39.10
CA ARG A 888 6.78 -14.01 -37.80
C ARG A 888 5.78 -14.80 -36.95
N LEU A 889 6.21 -15.97 -36.51
CA LEU A 889 5.51 -16.82 -35.54
C LEU A 889 6.37 -16.96 -34.28
N ARG A 890 5.78 -16.74 -33.11
CA ARG A 890 6.46 -16.92 -31.83
C ARG A 890 5.72 -17.95 -30.98
N LEU A 891 6.42 -18.99 -30.54
CA LEU A 891 5.86 -20.14 -29.80
C LEU A 891 6.67 -20.49 -28.52
N GLY A 892 7.61 -19.63 -28.10
CA GLY A 892 8.50 -19.91 -26.97
C GLY A 892 7.74 -20.17 -25.66
N GLY A 893 8.19 -21.13 -24.86
CA GLY A 893 7.57 -21.43 -23.55
C GLY A 893 6.26 -22.22 -23.58
N ASN A 894 5.83 -22.74 -24.74
CA ASN A 894 4.77 -23.74 -24.83
C ASN A 894 5.29 -25.16 -24.54
N ALA A 895 4.38 -26.11 -24.29
CA ALA A 895 4.68 -27.51 -24.00
C ALA A 895 4.96 -28.34 -25.28
N VAL A 896 5.90 -27.88 -26.11
CA VAL A 896 6.30 -28.51 -27.37
C VAL A 896 7.78 -28.89 -27.30
N GLU A 897 8.14 -30.12 -27.68
CA GLU A 897 9.55 -30.55 -27.66
C GLU A 897 10.38 -29.83 -28.73
N LYS A 898 11.66 -29.58 -28.43
CA LYS A 898 12.57 -28.84 -29.35
C LYS A 898 12.72 -29.52 -30.71
N GLU A 899 12.69 -30.86 -30.74
CA GLU A 899 12.78 -31.64 -31.97
C GLU A 899 11.51 -31.52 -32.82
N GLU A 900 10.34 -31.48 -32.18
CA GLU A 900 9.04 -31.31 -32.84
C GLU A 900 8.90 -29.88 -33.38
N VAL A 901 9.34 -28.85 -32.65
CA VAL A 901 9.45 -27.47 -33.18
C VAL A 901 10.38 -27.41 -34.40
N ALA A 902 11.52 -28.11 -34.38
CA ALA A 902 12.44 -28.16 -35.51
C ALA A 902 11.82 -28.86 -36.74
N ASN A 903 11.10 -29.97 -36.53
CA ASN A 903 10.35 -30.68 -37.56
C ASN A 903 9.20 -29.83 -38.12
N PHE A 904 8.49 -29.08 -37.27
CA PHE A 904 7.45 -28.14 -37.66
C PHE A 904 8.03 -27.00 -38.52
N ILE A 905 9.11 -26.34 -38.09
CA ILE A 905 9.79 -25.29 -38.87
C ILE A 905 10.28 -25.84 -40.22
N LYS A 906 10.81 -27.07 -40.26
CA LYS A 906 11.20 -27.74 -41.51
C LYS A 906 9.99 -27.94 -42.43
N THR A 907 8.83 -28.29 -41.87
CA THR A 907 7.58 -28.46 -42.61
C THR A 907 7.06 -27.12 -43.16
N LEU A 908 7.07 -26.04 -42.36
CA LEU A 908 6.71 -24.70 -42.83
C LEU A 908 7.60 -24.20 -43.97
N ARG A 909 8.92 -24.47 -43.91
CA ARG A 909 9.86 -24.13 -44.99
C ARG A 909 9.63 -24.95 -46.27
N LEU A 910 9.23 -26.21 -46.15
CA LEU A 910 8.85 -27.05 -47.29
C LEU A 910 7.52 -26.64 -47.93
N LEU A 911 6.64 -25.96 -47.19
CA LEU A 911 5.39 -25.38 -47.69
C LEU A 911 5.58 -23.98 -48.32
N GLN A 912 6.76 -23.36 -48.14
CA GLN A 912 7.10 -22.04 -48.65
C GLN A 912 7.94 -22.11 -49.95
N ALA A 913 8.45 -23.29 -50.31
CA ALA A 913 9.28 -23.57 -51.48
C ALA A 913 8.47 -24.23 -52.61
#